data_AF-A0A970CHQ4-F1
#
_entry.id   AF-A0A970CHQ4-F1
#
_cell.length_a   1.000
_cell.length_b   1.000
_cell.length_c   1.000
_cell.angle_alpha   90.00
_cell.angle_beta   90.00
_cell.angle_gamma   90.00
#
_symmetry.space_group_name_H-M   'P 1'
#
loop_
_entity.id
_entity.type
_entity.pdbx_description
1 polymer ?
#
loop_
_entity_poly.entity_id
_entity_poly.type
_entity_poly.pdbx_seq_one_letter_code
_entity_poly.pdbx_strand_id
1 'polypeptide(L)'
;MSRTKKIAILAIVVMVLTMLPVQMFAATDSTRLSGADREATALAIAADGWTSATTVIVAPADQANLVDALAVAPLAGQENAPILLTFKDKLNADVKAKISALGAKKVYVVGAISDAVKNEIATISGVTVEALKGPSRLETAKAVNAKLTSPAGTIVVGYDAIPDALSAASFAAKNKYAIVLANVDGTVAAADLVGTTKYIVGGTAKVQDIAGVTRIAGDDRFQTNKAVADKLSFSYTKVYVANGLSLVDALAVAPLAAKSGAFVALTNGTTVEASSIISAKASSSTVYVAVGGTSAVSDTARDAAKGSGAAAFAVESVTTNGLNGILVTFTGTVDEDSAEAISNYVLAGDILTSNGSATDAKAEMLSDKKTVEIVLNNAKNQLDSKTFEVKAGRILSEDKKSQAASFVKTVQFTDNAAPSIKKVEATGAKKLSVVFTEPIKNAAATATYNTWKIDGTTISSFGFNAVTLVGDSGSNDFCSEVDFTFTNALPAGSHTLKTSKGTALGLLGDASGYVLPEMETTFTVETVTGAPSVSSVTYDDAGTIYVTFDRSMLDDNATSAGARNFTNYAVNSNIIGTNSTAASFKSRTSDKVVKVTPAAGIVKAGANYIVLDNTIEDAWGNKLAASDDVRVAFTAATDTVKPTVSAVNVLDSKTLRVRFSEKVSNTYVRNTANWSIKKSDGSVVVLGAIARPDGALTDNDTWDMTWAAATLTSTGYTLTLENIQDIASTPNTMDKYTCTFDGFDDVKPTAVKATLSAPSATGGTVAVFYSEKMDATSVTTAANYNYVGSDGTYYALPEGTTLSIDSTGKVVSIKFPSSYTVYGTGAPAGDHVSSKYAVRQIMTSNVKDAAGNVLNTVSQTLAIGGAARSIAIQQSTVVISQPSTDQIKVVFNLDYELTTFTAADFTVAGAAPSSGSVAGKTVTLNFTTWNGNVATVRGAGANAVLKTVVAPVSTAAGGEMLVDTSALTGAFVYDDQAPPVLLGVTASATQVFLQFSEPIDDTITGMYTDDFTVTTDGAIRTVSAANVSGNFVVLTIDGGIGATSNVVVKAQDSKIDIRDKKEATSRDASAPQSKGDYNKYVPNSGDISGRACDPDGAPVYTYAP
;
A
#
# COMPACT_ATOMS: atom_id res chain seq x y z
N MET A 1 -20.46 -3.89 68.75
CA MET A 1 -19.20 -4.12 67.99
C MET A 1 -18.16 -3.09 68.46
N SER A 2 -17.04 -3.53 69.04
CA SER A 2 -16.04 -2.64 69.67
C SER A 2 -15.36 -1.71 68.65
N ARG A 3 -14.81 -0.57 69.09
CA ARG A 3 -14.08 0.38 68.23
C ARG A 3 -12.98 -0.31 67.41
N THR A 4 -12.34 -1.34 67.96
CA THR A 4 -11.34 -2.16 67.28
C THR A 4 -11.92 -2.99 66.13
N LYS A 5 -13.15 -3.51 66.25
CA LYS A 5 -13.84 -4.23 65.17
C LYS A 5 -14.34 -3.30 64.07
N LYS A 6 -14.69 -2.04 64.38
CA LYS A 6 -15.02 -1.02 63.36
C LYS A 6 -13.77 -0.56 62.58
N ILE A 7 -12.62 -0.45 63.23
CA ILE A 7 -11.34 -0.12 62.57
C ILE A 7 -10.85 -1.29 61.70
N ALA A 8 -11.00 -2.54 62.16
CA ALA A 8 -10.65 -3.71 61.35
C ALA A 8 -11.54 -3.87 60.11
N ILE A 9 -12.85 -3.60 60.21
CA ILE A 9 -13.76 -3.64 59.05
C ILE A 9 -13.48 -2.46 58.09
N LEU A 10 -13.15 -1.27 58.61
CA LEU A 10 -12.77 -0.14 57.75
C LEU A 10 -11.42 -0.38 57.04
N ALA A 11 -10.46 -1.02 57.72
CA ALA A 11 -9.18 -1.41 57.12
C ALA A 11 -9.37 -2.48 56.04
N ILE A 12 -10.25 -3.46 56.25
CA ILE A 12 -10.55 -4.50 55.24
C ILE A 12 -11.32 -3.91 54.05
N VAL A 13 -12.27 -2.98 54.27
CA VAL A 13 -12.99 -2.32 53.17
C VAL A 13 -12.05 -1.41 52.35
N VAL A 14 -11.12 -0.70 53.00
CA VAL A 14 -10.07 0.08 52.30
C VAL A 14 -9.10 -0.84 51.55
N MET A 15 -8.69 -1.97 52.13
CA MET A 15 -7.78 -2.94 51.50
C MET A 15 -8.44 -3.65 50.30
N VAL A 16 -9.74 -3.95 50.37
CA VAL A 16 -10.53 -4.52 49.26
C VAL A 16 -10.81 -3.48 48.16
N LEU A 17 -10.99 -2.19 48.50
CA LEU A 17 -11.11 -1.11 47.51
C LEU A 17 -9.79 -0.79 46.80
N THR A 18 -8.63 -1.04 47.42
CA THR A 18 -7.30 -0.91 46.78
C THR A 18 -6.87 -2.15 45.99
N MET A 19 -7.58 -3.28 46.13
CA MET A 19 -7.25 -4.56 45.49
C MET A 19 -8.16 -4.91 44.30
N LEU A 20 -9.06 -4.02 43.89
CA LEU A 20 -9.67 -4.14 42.57
C LEU A 20 -8.56 -3.91 41.52
N PRO A 21 -8.38 -4.82 40.54
CA PRO A 21 -7.45 -4.57 39.45
C PRO A 21 -7.96 -3.33 38.69
N VAL A 22 -7.26 -2.21 38.83
CA VAL A 22 -7.37 -1.11 37.87
C VAL A 22 -6.69 -1.58 36.59
N GLN A 23 -7.40 -2.39 35.83
CA GLN A 23 -7.14 -2.60 34.42
C GLN A 23 -8.36 -2.16 33.63
N MET A 24 -8.50 -0.83 33.52
CA MET A 24 -9.00 -0.17 32.31
C MET A 24 -8.69 1.32 32.43
N PHE A 25 -7.41 1.67 32.40
CA PHE A 25 -7.05 2.78 31.54
C PHE A 25 -6.53 2.11 30.29
N ALA A 26 -7.40 2.01 29.27
CA ALA A 26 -6.88 2.01 27.91
C ALA A 26 -5.85 3.13 27.88
N ALA A 27 -4.62 2.84 27.46
CA ALA A 27 -3.72 3.90 27.05
C ALA A 27 -4.50 4.66 25.96
N THR A 28 -5.07 5.80 26.32
CA THR A 28 -5.63 6.70 25.33
C THR A 28 -4.47 7.01 24.43
N ASP A 29 -4.56 6.61 23.17
CA ASP A 29 -3.63 7.02 22.14
C ASP A 29 -3.61 8.55 22.18
N SER A 30 -2.63 9.14 22.88
CA SER A 30 -2.57 10.58 23.14
C SER A 30 -2.36 11.38 21.85
N THR A 31 -2.25 10.67 20.72
CA THR A 31 -2.03 11.18 19.37
C THR A 31 -3.26 11.02 18.47
N ARG A 32 -4.41 10.54 18.97
CA ARG A 32 -5.64 10.40 18.18
C ARG A 32 -6.93 10.62 18.97
N LEU A 33 -7.85 11.40 18.39
CA LEU A 33 -9.23 11.58 18.87
C LEU A 33 -10.19 11.09 17.80
N SER A 34 -10.81 9.92 18.02
CA SER A 34 -11.67 9.27 17.03
C SER A 34 -12.76 8.42 17.66
N GLY A 35 -13.86 8.22 16.94
CA GLY A 35 -14.86 7.19 17.20
C GLY A 35 -15.25 6.45 15.91
N ALA A 36 -16.24 5.56 15.99
CA ALA A 36 -16.73 4.79 14.85
C ALA A 36 -17.31 5.66 13.73
N ASP A 37 -17.80 6.85 14.08
CA ASP A 37 -18.32 7.85 13.17
C ASP A 37 -18.02 9.28 13.66
N ARG A 38 -18.61 10.27 12.99
CA ARG A 38 -18.45 11.70 13.31
C ARG A 38 -19.10 12.11 14.63
N GLU A 39 -20.22 11.51 15.01
CA GLU A 39 -20.88 11.79 16.29
C GLU A 39 -20.01 11.25 17.44
N ALA A 40 -19.50 10.02 17.30
CA ALA A 40 -18.57 9.39 18.23
C ALA A 40 -17.22 10.12 18.31
N THR A 41 -16.71 10.65 17.20
CA THR A 41 -15.49 11.47 17.19
C THR A 41 -15.70 12.78 17.95
N ALA A 42 -16.84 13.47 17.77
CA ALA A 42 -17.19 14.65 18.57
C ALA A 42 -17.33 14.33 20.07
N LEU A 43 -17.86 13.16 20.42
CA LEU A 43 -17.91 12.69 21.81
C LEU A 43 -16.52 12.46 22.40
N ALA A 44 -15.58 11.89 21.63
CA ALA A 44 -14.19 11.71 22.04
C ALA A 44 -13.48 13.06 22.25
N ILE A 45 -13.67 14.02 21.34
CA ILE A 45 -13.17 15.40 21.47
C ILE A 45 -13.74 16.07 22.75
N ALA A 46 -15.04 15.91 23.00
CA ALA A 46 -15.68 16.45 24.19
C ALA A 46 -15.14 15.79 25.48
N ALA A 47 -14.81 14.51 25.45
CA ALA A 47 -14.21 13.79 26.58
C ALA A 47 -12.78 14.25 26.88
N ASP A 48 -11.96 14.50 25.85
CA ASP A 48 -10.60 15.00 26.02
C ASP A 48 -10.59 16.44 26.58
N GLY A 49 -11.49 17.28 26.08
CA GLY A 49 -11.50 18.70 26.44
C GLY A 49 -12.28 19.07 27.70
N TRP A 50 -13.29 18.31 28.12
CA TRP A 50 -14.25 18.73 29.15
C TRP A 50 -14.67 17.58 30.08
N THR A 51 -14.37 17.76 31.36
CA THR A 51 -14.96 16.97 32.45
C THR A 51 -16.36 17.47 32.83
N SER A 52 -16.63 18.76 32.64
CA SER A 52 -17.94 19.40 32.81
C SER A 52 -18.08 20.61 31.87
N ALA A 53 -19.29 20.95 31.47
CA ALA A 53 -19.58 22.15 30.68
C ALA A 53 -20.97 22.71 30.99
N THR A 54 -21.06 23.97 31.41
CA THR A 54 -22.36 24.64 31.69
C THR A 54 -23.18 24.83 30.41
N THR A 55 -22.51 25.09 29.30
CA THR A 55 -23.10 25.25 27.97
C THR A 55 -22.58 24.14 27.06
N VAL A 56 -23.45 23.56 26.22
CA VAL A 56 -23.08 22.66 25.13
C VAL A 56 -23.66 23.20 23.82
N ILE A 57 -22.95 22.99 22.72
CA ILE A 57 -23.44 23.35 21.38
C ILE A 57 -23.71 22.05 20.62
N VAL A 58 -24.87 21.94 19.99
CA VAL A 58 -25.25 20.83 19.12
C VAL A 58 -25.38 21.35 17.69
N ALA A 59 -24.59 20.78 16.79
CA ALA A 59 -24.55 21.14 15.37
C ALA A 59 -24.88 19.92 14.47
N PRO A 60 -25.24 20.14 13.19
CA PRO A 60 -25.52 19.06 12.26
C PRO A 60 -24.29 18.18 11.99
N ALA A 61 -24.49 16.86 12.03
CA ALA A 61 -23.47 15.87 11.69
C ALA A 61 -23.26 15.81 10.16
N ASP A 62 -24.27 16.13 9.34
CA ASP A 62 -24.16 16.06 7.88
C ASP A 62 -23.33 17.21 7.29
N GLN A 63 -22.37 16.87 6.42
CA GLN A 63 -21.52 17.82 5.72
C GLN A 63 -22.34 18.88 4.95
N ALA A 64 -23.45 18.46 4.32
CA ALA A 64 -24.32 19.36 3.55
C ALA A 64 -24.95 20.47 4.42
N ASN A 65 -25.13 20.21 5.72
CA ASN A 65 -25.74 21.12 6.68
C ASN A 65 -24.71 21.82 7.58
N LEU A 66 -23.42 21.47 7.45
CA LEU A 66 -22.32 22.01 8.27
C LEU A 66 -22.09 23.52 8.03
N VAL A 67 -22.47 24.01 6.86
CA VAL A 67 -22.41 25.43 6.46
C VAL A 67 -23.14 26.36 7.43
N ASP A 68 -24.17 25.87 8.12
CA ASP A 68 -24.94 26.67 9.07
C ASP A 68 -24.22 26.82 10.42
N ALA A 69 -23.21 25.99 10.69
CA ALA A 69 -22.44 25.99 11.93
C ALA A 69 -21.06 26.66 11.78
N LEU A 70 -20.71 27.21 10.61
CA LEU A 70 -19.38 27.82 10.35
C LEU A 70 -19.01 28.92 11.35
N ALA A 71 -20.00 29.69 11.79
CA ALA A 71 -19.79 30.81 12.70
C ALA A 71 -19.76 30.42 14.18
N VAL A 72 -19.92 29.13 14.51
CA VAL A 72 -20.17 28.70 15.89
C VAL A 72 -18.92 28.59 16.76
N ALA A 73 -17.75 28.37 16.16
CA ALA A 73 -16.51 28.17 16.92
C ALA A 73 -16.18 29.35 17.88
N PRO A 74 -16.32 30.63 17.48
CA PRO A 74 -16.24 31.78 18.39
C PRO A 74 -17.13 31.67 19.63
N LEU A 75 -18.40 31.26 19.45
CA LEU A 75 -19.36 31.12 20.55
C LEU A 75 -18.98 29.95 21.46
N ALA A 76 -18.55 28.83 20.87
CA ALA A 76 -18.03 27.68 21.60
C ALA A 76 -16.80 28.06 22.46
N GLY A 77 -15.89 28.87 21.91
CA GLY A 77 -14.73 29.41 22.62
C GLY A 77 -15.12 30.34 23.77
N GLN A 78 -16.07 31.27 23.54
CA GLN A 78 -16.58 32.19 24.57
C GLN A 78 -17.22 31.45 25.75
N GLU A 79 -18.05 30.46 25.45
CA GLU A 79 -18.80 29.68 26.44
C GLU A 79 -17.97 28.56 27.08
N ASN A 80 -16.73 28.35 26.61
CA ASN A 80 -15.91 27.19 26.94
C ASN A 80 -16.73 25.88 26.78
N ALA A 81 -17.41 25.73 25.65
CA ALA A 81 -18.36 24.67 25.38
C ALA A 81 -17.84 23.70 24.30
N PRO A 82 -18.07 22.38 24.44
CA PRO A 82 -17.85 21.45 23.34
C PRO A 82 -18.92 21.61 22.25
N ILE A 83 -18.53 21.33 21.01
CA ILE A 83 -19.47 21.15 19.90
C ILE A 83 -19.71 19.65 19.74
N LEU A 84 -20.93 19.22 20.05
CA LEU A 84 -21.43 17.87 19.77
C LEU A 84 -22.17 17.88 18.43
N LEU A 85 -22.28 16.71 17.83
CA LEU A 85 -22.86 16.55 16.51
C LEU A 85 -24.06 15.63 16.56
N THR A 86 -25.10 15.96 15.81
CA THR A 86 -26.19 15.01 15.59
C THR A 86 -26.84 15.13 14.22
N PHE A 87 -27.47 14.07 13.73
CA PHE A 87 -28.22 14.12 12.46
C PHE A 87 -29.50 14.95 12.60
N LYS A 88 -29.92 15.56 11.49
CA LYS A 88 -31.02 16.55 11.44
C LYS A 88 -32.29 16.11 12.17
N ASP A 89 -32.72 14.87 11.93
CA ASP A 89 -34.02 14.36 12.35
C ASP A 89 -33.93 13.29 13.45
N LYS A 90 -32.73 13.00 13.97
CA LYS A 90 -32.51 11.96 14.98
C LYS A 90 -31.42 12.35 15.97
N LEU A 91 -31.79 12.47 17.24
CA LEU A 91 -30.82 12.66 18.32
C LEU A 91 -30.11 11.34 18.61
N ASN A 92 -28.78 11.36 18.57
CA ASN A 92 -27.99 10.24 19.02
C ASN A 92 -28.09 10.10 20.56
N ALA A 93 -28.34 8.88 21.03
CA ALA A 93 -28.50 8.58 22.45
C ALA A 93 -27.23 8.89 23.27
N ASP A 94 -26.05 8.65 22.71
CA ASP A 94 -24.76 8.95 23.35
C ASP A 94 -24.50 10.45 23.44
N VAL A 95 -24.96 11.22 22.45
CA VAL A 95 -24.95 12.70 22.49
C VAL A 95 -25.83 13.21 23.62
N LYS A 96 -27.05 12.68 23.75
CA LYS A 96 -27.98 13.00 24.85
C LYS A 96 -27.38 12.65 26.22
N ALA A 97 -26.76 11.47 26.32
CA ALA A 97 -26.07 11.01 27.51
C ALA A 97 -24.89 11.93 27.86
N LYS A 98 -24.10 12.35 26.88
CA LYS A 98 -22.96 13.25 27.08
C LYS A 98 -23.37 14.65 27.54
N ILE A 99 -24.46 15.21 27.00
CA ILE A 99 -25.03 16.49 27.48
C ILE A 99 -25.35 16.40 28.98
N SER A 100 -25.98 15.30 29.39
CA SER A 100 -26.34 15.05 30.79
C SER A 100 -25.09 14.85 31.67
N ALA A 101 -24.13 14.05 31.19
CA ALA A 101 -22.89 13.75 31.91
C ALA A 101 -22.00 14.98 32.11
N LEU A 102 -21.99 15.92 31.17
CA LEU A 102 -21.28 17.20 31.29
C LEU A 102 -21.93 18.17 32.29
N GLY A 103 -23.15 17.87 32.76
CA GLY A 103 -23.89 18.71 33.68
C GLY A 103 -24.42 20.01 33.05
N ALA A 104 -24.67 20.00 31.73
CA ALA A 104 -25.10 21.18 30.99
C ALA A 104 -26.37 21.81 31.56
N LYS A 105 -26.42 23.13 31.57
CA LYS A 105 -27.60 23.95 31.93
C LYS A 105 -28.19 24.64 30.72
N LYS A 106 -27.39 24.84 29.69
CA LYS A 106 -27.79 25.45 28.42
C LYS A 106 -27.30 24.64 27.24
N VAL A 107 -28.16 24.42 26.26
CA VAL A 107 -27.79 23.84 24.96
C VAL A 107 -28.16 24.81 23.84
N TYR A 108 -27.18 25.20 23.04
CA TYR A 108 -27.42 25.89 21.77
C TYR A 108 -27.57 24.85 20.66
N VAL A 109 -28.71 24.85 19.97
CA VAL A 109 -28.92 24.01 18.77
C VAL A 109 -28.77 24.90 17.55
N VAL A 110 -27.79 24.62 16.70
CA VAL A 110 -27.39 25.51 15.61
C VAL A 110 -27.76 24.94 14.25
N GLY A 111 -28.29 25.79 13.37
CA GLY A 111 -28.55 25.45 11.97
C GLY A 111 -29.70 24.47 11.76
N ALA A 112 -29.59 23.66 10.70
CA ALA A 112 -30.61 22.73 10.25
C ALA A 112 -30.76 21.46 11.11
N ILE A 113 -31.05 21.61 12.40
CA ILE A 113 -31.54 20.55 13.29
C ILE A 113 -33.06 20.71 13.48
N SER A 114 -33.79 19.59 13.42
CA SER A 114 -35.26 19.61 13.54
C SER A 114 -35.74 20.07 14.91
N ASP A 115 -36.93 20.65 14.96
CA ASP A 115 -37.56 21.01 16.24
C ASP A 115 -37.87 19.77 17.08
N ALA A 116 -38.03 18.60 16.46
CA ALA A 116 -38.18 17.32 17.17
C ALA A 116 -36.93 16.98 18.01
N VAL A 117 -35.74 17.03 17.39
CA VAL A 117 -34.46 16.83 18.09
C VAL A 117 -34.26 17.88 19.19
N LYS A 118 -34.56 19.15 18.90
CA LYS A 118 -34.50 20.24 19.90
C LYS A 118 -35.41 19.96 21.11
N ASN A 119 -36.65 19.57 20.86
CA ASN A 119 -37.62 19.25 21.90
C ASN A 119 -37.18 18.03 22.70
N GLU A 120 -36.55 17.05 22.05
CA GLU A 120 -35.99 15.90 22.74
C GLU A 120 -34.83 16.30 23.67
N ILE A 121 -33.92 17.18 23.25
CA ILE A 121 -32.85 17.70 24.13
C ILE A 121 -33.46 18.46 25.32
N ALA A 122 -34.56 19.19 25.12
CA ALA A 122 -35.25 19.93 26.18
C ALA A 122 -35.90 19.04 27.25
N THR A 123 -36.02 17.73 27.00
CA THR A 123 -36.47 16.76 28.02
C THR A 123 -35.41 16.42 29.08
N ILE A 124 -34.15 16.81 28.86
CA ILE A 124 -33.07 16.60 29.83
C ILE A 124 -33.29 17.53 31.03
N SER A 125 -33.39 16.94 32.22
CA SER A 125 -33.69 17.67 33.47
C SER A 125 -32.67 18.80 33.73
N GLY A 126 -33.17 20.02 33.90
CA GLY A 126 -32.35 21.20 34.22
C GLY A 126 -31.61 21.82 33.03
N VAL A 127 -31.91 21.41 31.79
CA VAL A 127 -31.36 21.97 30.56
C VAL A 127 -32.35 22.95 29.92
N THR A 128 -31.85 24.12 29.52
CA THR A 128 -32.56 25.07 28.66
C THR A 128 -32.01 24.98 27.24
N VAL A 129 -32.89 24.91 26.24
CA VAL A 129 -32.48 24.76 24.83
C VAL A 129 -32.81 26.03 24.05
N GLU A 130 -31.81 26.62 23.42
CA GLU A 130 -31.94 27.80 22.56
C GLU A 130 -31.53 27.46 21.13
N ALA A 131 -32.42 27.67 20.16
CA ALA A 131 -32.11 27.42 18.76
C ALA A 131 -31.51 28.68 18.13
N LEU A 132 -30.32 28.55 17.53
CA LEU A 132 -29.67 29.58 16.73
C LEU A 132 -29.79 29.18 15.27
N LYS A 133 -30.89 29.58 14.63
CA LYS A 133 -31.19 29.33 13.21
C LYS A 133 -31.88 30.53 12.58
N GLY A 134 -31.60 30.77 11.30
CA GLY A 134 -32.28 31.76 10.46
C GLY A 134 -32.78 31.15 9.14
N PRO A 135 -33.51 31.93 8.31
CA PRO A 135 -34.00 31.47 7.00
C PRO A 135 -32.88 31.22 5.98
N SER A 136 -31.67 31.68 6.26
CA SER A 136 -30.48 31.42 5.47
C SER A 136 -29.28 31.24 6.40
N ARG A 137 -28.18 30.68 5.88
CA ARG A 137 -26.94 30.53 6.65
C ARG A 137 -26.34 31.87 7.09
N LEU A 138 -26.55 32.95 6.33
CA LEU A 138 -26.12 34.29 6.73
C LEU A 138 -26.89 34.74 7.98
N GLU A 139 -28.20 34.50 8.01
CA GLU A 139 -29.04 34.83 9.17
C GLU A 139 -28.77 33.90 10.36
N THR A 140 -28.45 32.63 10.11
CA THR A 140 -27.96 31.73 11.18
C THR A 140 -26.64 32.23 11.77
N ALA A 141 -25.68 32.65 10.94
CA ALA A 141 -24.42 33.22 11.40
C ALA A 141 -24.63 34.51 12.21
N LYS A 142 -25.56 35.38 11.79
CA LYS A 142 -25.96 36.56 12.58
C LYS A 142 -26.58 36.18 13.93
N ALA A 143 -27.46 35.17 13.97
CA ALA A 143 -28.05 34.69 15.21
C ALA A 143 -26.99 34.15 16.19
N VAL A 144 -25.94 33.50 15.67
CA VAL A 144 -24.78 33.06 16.46
C VAL A 144 -23.94 34.26 16.93
N ASN A 145 -23.59 35.17 16.02
CA ASN A 145 -22.78 36.36 16.35
C ASN A 145 -23.47 37.29 17.34
N ALA A 146 -24.81 37.35 17.35
CA ALA A 146 -25.57 38.12 18.34
C ALA A 146 -25.41 37.60 19.79
N LYS A 147 -24.86 36.39 19.98
CA LYS A 147 -24.52 35.84 21.30
C LYS A 147 -23.08 36.14 21.72
N LEU A 148 -22.25 36.66 20.82
CA LEU A 148 -20.88 37.03 21.16
C LEU A 148 -20.86 38.36 21.93
N THR A 149 -20.07 38.41 22.99
CA THR A 149 -19.86 39.61 23.79
C THR A 149 -18.57 40.29 23.39
N SER A 150 -18.65 41.52 22.89
CA SER A 150 -17.51 42.37 22.52
C SER A 150 -16.41 41.67 21.70
N PRO A 151 -16.70 41.21 20.46
CA PRO A 151 -15.69 40.57 19.62
C PRO A 151 -14.48 41.49 19.38
N ALA A 152 -13.27 40.94 19.51
CA ALA A 152 -12.02 41.68 19.35
C ALA A 152 -11.69 41.99 17.87
N GLY A 153 -12.26 41.23 16.94
CA GLY A 153 -12.08 41.36 15.51
C GLY A 153 -13.10 40.54 14.73
N THR A 154 -12.97 40.56 13.40
CA THR A 154 -13.87 39.85 12.49
C THR A 154 -13.08 39.02 11.47
N ILE A 155 -13.53 37.79 11.24
CA ILE A 155 -13.12 36.93 10.13
C ILE A 155 -14.29 36.82 9.17
N VAL A 156 -14.14 37.35 7.97
CA VAL A 156 -15.11 37.28 6.88
C VAL A 156 -14.79 36.10 5.99
N VAL A 157 -15.79 35.27 5.70
CA VAL A 157 -15.67 34.10 4.82
C VAL A 157 -16.85 34.00 3.87
N GLY A 158 -16.66 33.32 2.74
CA GLY A 158 -17.74 33.09 1.79
C GLY A 158 -18.83 32.22 2.41
N TYR A 159 -20.10 32.51 2.11
CA TYR A 159 -21.23 31.75 2.64
C TYR A 159 -21.15 30.24 2.32
N ASP A 160 -20.45 29.84 1.25
CA ASP A 160 -20.24 28.44 0.85
C ASP A 160 -18.79 27.95 1.05
N ALA A 161 -17.94 28.73 1.72
CA ALA A 161 -16.51 28.48 1.88
C ALA A 161 -16.15 27.80 3.22
N ILE A 162 -16.72 26.61 3.46
CA ILE A 162 -16.53 25.84 4.72
C ILE A 162 -15.05 25.65 5.09
N PRO A 163 -14.15 25.22 4.18
CA PRO A 163 -12.75 24.99 4.54
C PRO A 163 -12.01 26.26 4.97
N ASP A 164 -12.39 27.40 4.41
CA ASP A 164 -11.77 28.70 4.68
C ASP A 164 -12.14 29.19 6.09
N ALA A 165 -13.42 29.03 6.46
CA ALA A 165 -13.89 29.29 7.82
C ALA A 165 -13.17 28.42 8.86
N LEU A 166 -13.05 27.12 8.59
CA LEU A 166 -12.45 26.17 9.53
C LEU A 166 -10.95 26.36 9.67
N SER A 167 -10.27 26.88 8.64
CA SER A 167 -8.85 27.23 8.71
C SER A 167 -8.54 28.27 9.78
N ALA A 168 -9.51 29.13 10.13
CA ALA A 168 -9.34 30.17 11.14
C ALA A 168 -10.26 29.99 12.37
N ALA A 169 -11.01 28.89 12.46
CA ALA A 169 -12.01 28.68 13.51
C ALA A 169 -11.40 28.61 14.92
N SER A 170 -10.29 27.89 15.10
CA SER A 170 -9.62 27.81 16.41
C SER A 170 -8.99 29.14 16.82
N PHE A 171 -8.48 29.92 15.85
CA PHE A 171 -8.00 31.28 16.08
C PHE A 171 -9.14 32.19 16.54
N ALA A 172 -10.28 32.15 15.84
CA ALA A 172 -11.42 32.99 16.15
C ALA A 172 -12.00 32.69 17.54
N ALA A 173 -12.11 31.40 17.86
CA ALA A 173 -12.51 30.92 19.18
C ALA A 173 -11.57 31.36 20.30
N LYS A 174 -10.25 31.26 20.10
CA LYS A 174 -9.24 31.67 21.10
C LYS A 174 -9.19 33.19 21.30
N ASN A 175 -9.24 33.94 20.21
CA ASN A 175 -9.00 35.39 20.21
C ASN A 175 -10.28 36.22 20.24
N LYS A 176 -11.45 35.59 20.37
CA LYS A 176 -12.77 36.24 20.40
C LYS A 176 -13.09 37.03 19.13
N TYR A 177 -12.78 36.47 17.97
CA TYR A 177 -13.17 37.08 16.69
C TYR A 177 -14.53 36.53 16.28
N ALA A 178 -15.41 37.39 15.78
CA ALA A 178 -16.63 36.95 15.11
C ALA A 178 -16.28 36.31 13.76
N ILE A 179 -16.99 35.25 13.38
CA ILE A 179 -16.95 34.72 12.01
C ILE A 179 -18.22 35.18 11.30
N VAL A 180 -18.05 35.98 10.25
CA VAL A 180 -19.13 36.61 9.49
C VAL A 180 -19.15 36.03 8.08
N LEU A 181 -20.32 35.64 7.61
CA LEU A 181 -20.50 35.13 6.25
C LEU A 181 -20.82 36.29 5.30
N ALA A 182 -20.14 36.32 4.15
CA ALA A 182 -20.34 37.30 3.09
C ALA A 182 -20.80 36.62 1.78
N ASN A 183 -21.45 37.41 0.93
CA ASN A 183 -21.74 37.04 -0.45
C ASN A 183 -20.48 37.13 -1.32
N VAL A 184 -20.53 36.51 -2.50
CA VAL A 184 -19.39 36.50 -3.45
C VAL A 184 -18.97 37.91 -3.83
N ASP A 185 -19.90 38.84 -3.99
CA ASP A 185 -19.65 40.25 -4.30
C ASP A 185 -19.01 41.07 -3.15
N GLY A 186 -18.75 40.44 -2.00
CA GLY A 186 -18.22 41.12 -0.81
C GLY A 186 -19.30 41.80 0.05
N THR A 187 -20.58 41.65 -0.28
CA THR A 187 -21.66 42.27 0.48
C THR A 187 -21.75 41.68 1.89
N VAL A 188 -21.55 42.53 2.88
CA VAL A 188 -21.70 42.28 4.32
C VAL A 188 -22.17 43.57 5.00
N ALA A 189 -23.03 43.48 6.02
CA ALA A 189 -23.47 44.68 6.72
C ALA A 189 -22.29 45.29 7.50
N ALA A 190 -22.09 46.60 7.39
CA ALA A 190 -21.00 47.29 8.09
C ALA A 190 -21.07 47.10 9.62
N ALA A 191 -22.28 46.95 10.17
CA ALA A 191 -22.52 46.66 11.59
C ALA A 191 -22.02 45.27 12.02
N ASP A 192 -21.90 44.31 11.09
CA ASP A 192 -21.40 42.96 11.36
C ASP A 192 -19.86 42.92 11.36
N LEU A 193 -19.20 43.92 10.76
CA LEU A 193 -17.74 44.06 10.73
C LEU A 193 -17.22 44.73 12.01
N VAL A 194 -17.23 43.98 13.10
CA VAL A 194 -16.85 44.44 14.45
C VAL A 194 -15.34 44.31 14.74
N GLY A 195 -14.88 44.99 15.79
CA GLY A 195 -13.49 44.95 16.26
C GLY A 195 -12.50 45.74 15.38
N THR A 196 -11.26 45.85 15.85
CA THR A 196 -10.21 46.67 15.20
C THR A 196 -9.56 45.96 14.02
N THR A 197 -9.42 44.63 14.12
CA THR A 197 -8.76 43.81 13.11
C THR A 197 -9.78 42.99 12.34
N LYS A 198 -9.70 43.04 11.01
CA LYS A 198 -10.66 42.38 10.13
C LYS A 198 -9.92 41.62 9.03
N TYR A 199 -10.22 40.35 8.88
CA TYR A 199 -9.65 39.50 7.84
C TYR A 199 -10.72 38.96 6.90
N ILE A 200 -10.40 38.81 5.61
CA ILE A 200 -11.12 37.91 4.70
C ILE A 200 -10.28 36.63 4.62
N VAL A 201 -10.89 35.47 4.86
CA VAL A 201 -10.22 34.18 4.65
C VAL A 201 -10.88 33.47 3.47
N GLY A 202 -10.09 33.16 2.45
CA GLY A 202 -10.54 32.59 1.18
C GLY A 202 -10.29 33.50 -0.04
N GLY A 203 -10.33 32.91 -1.23
CA GLY A 203 -10.05 33.59 -2.50
C GLY A 203 -11.15 34.57 -2.95
N THR A 204 -10.82 35.42 -3.94
CA THR A 204 -11.75 36.43 -4.50
C THR A 204 -12.97 35.82 -5.19
N ALA A 205 -12.87 34.56 -5.64
CA ALA A 205 -14.01 33.79 -6.17
C ALA A 205 -15.09 33.49 -5.12
N LYS A 206 -14.76 33.57 -3.83
CA LYS A 206 -15.69 33.29 -2.72
C LYS A 206 -16.19 34.55 -2.04
N VAL A 207 -15.34 35.57 -1.91
CA VAL A 207 -15.68 36.91 -1.39
C VAL A 207 -14.76 37.90 -2.05
N GLN A 208 -15.28 38.89 -2.78
CA GLN A 208 -14.50 40.01 -3.32
C GLN A 208 -13.90 40.87 -2.19
N ASP A 209 -12.95 41.75 -2.52
CA ASP A 209 -12.30 42.59 -1.51
C ASP A 209 -13.28 43.57 -0.86
N ILE A 210 -13.16 43.71 0.47
CA ILE A 210 -13.97 44.63 1.28
C ILE A 210 -13.04 45.70 1.83
N ALA A 211 -13.40 46.97 1.63
CA ALA A 211 -12.59 48.10 2.07
C ALA A 211 -12.27 48.02 3.57
N GLY A 212 -10.98 48.11 3.92
CA GLY A 212 -10.51 48.05 5.30
C GLY A 212 -10.43 46.64 5.91
N VAL A 213 -10.55 45.58 5.10
CA VAL A 213 -10.44 44.18 5.54
C VAL A 213 -9.26 43.51 4.82
N THR A 214 -8.36 42.84 5.55
CA THR A 214 -7.14 42.23 4.99
C THR A 214 -7.37 40.79 4.54
N ARG A 215 -7.00 40.42 3.31
CA ARG A 215 -7.18 39.06 2.80
C ARG A 215 -6.07 38.08 3.24
N ILE A 216 -6.47 36.84 3.50
CA ILE A 216 -5.62 35.65 3.70
C ILE A 216 -6.19 34.53 2.83
N ALA A 217 -5.47 34.12 1.79
CA ALA A 217 -5.96 33.13 0.83
C ALA A 217 -4.80 32.35 0.19
N GLY A 218 -5.10 31.16 -0.32
CA GLY A 218 -4.29 30.42 -1.27
C GLY A 218 -5.13 29.96 -2.47
N ASP A 219 -4.52 29.22 -3.39
CA ASP A 219 -5.18 28.76 -4.63
C ASP A 219 -6.24 27.69 -4.33
N ASP A 220 -6.09 26.97 -3.23
CA ASP A 220 -7.06 26.00 -2.73
C ASP A 220 -7.26 26.08 -1.21
N ARG A 221 -8.09 25.17 -0.66
CA ARG A 221 -8.41 25.09 0.77
C ARG A 221 -7.19 24.79 1.65
N PHE A 222 -6.25 23.98 1.17
CA PHE A 222 -5.08 23.55 1.93
C PHE A 222 -4.02 24.64 1.93
N GLN A 223 -3.85 25.33 0.80
CA GLN A 223 -3.01 26.53 0.70
C GLN A 223 -3.61 27.71 1.49
N THR A 224 -4.94 27.85 1.53
CA THR A 224 -5.59 28.83 2.42
C THR A 224 -5.32 28.49 3.90
N ASN A 225 -5.41 27.21 4.29
CA ASN A 225 -5.04 26.76 5.63
C ASN A 225 -3.56 27.07 5.96
N LYS A 226 -2.64 26.84 5.01
CA LYS A 226 -1.22 27.22 5.11
C LYS A 226 -1.04 28.75 5.26
N ALA A 227 -1.73 29.55 4.45
CA ALA A 227 -1.66 31.01 4.52
C ALA A 227 -2.17 31.54 5.87
N VAL A 228 -3.20 30.92 6.43
CA VAL A 228 -3.70 31.23 7.78
C VAL A 228 -2.66 30.86 8.84
N ALA A 229 -2.05 29.68 8.77
CA ALA A 229 -0.98 29.24 9.67
C ALA A 229 0.22 30.20 9.67
N ASP A 230 0.53 30.76 8.49
CA ASP A 230 1.64 31.68 8.30
C ASP A 230 1.31 33.07 8.87
N LYS A 231 0.16 33.63 8.49
CA LYS A 231 -0.24 35.01 8.79
C LYS A 231 -0.73 35.22 10.22
N LEU A 232 -1.45 34.26 10.80
CA LEU A 232 -2.03 34.37 12.14
C LEU A 232 -1.14 33.71 13.19
N SER A 233 -1.28 34.15 14.45
CA SER A 233 -0.49 33.63 15.56
C SER A 233 -1.20 32.49 16.27
N PHE A 234 -0.57 31.31 16.28
CA PHE A 234 -1.00 30.10 16.98
C PHE A 234 0.10 29.61 17.93
N SER A 235 -0.29 28.82 18.93
CA SER A 235 0.64 27.97 19.68
C SER A 235 0.84 26.66 18.92
N TYR A 236 2.09 26.32 18.66
CA TYR A 236 2.47 25.04 18.06
C TYR A 236 2.98 24.04 19.11
N THR A 237 2.59 24.19 20.38
CA THR A 237 2.84 23.15 21.39
C THR A 237 1.97 21.91 21.17
N LYS A 238 0.81 22.10 20.54
CA LYS A 238 -0.09 21.05 20.07
C LYS A 238 -0.64 21.44 18.70
N VAL A 239 -0.72 20.49 17.78
CA VAL A 239 -1.32 20.65 16.45
C VAL A 239 -2.36 19.56 16.25
N TYR A 240 -3.58 19.96 15.92
CA TYR A 240 -4.64 19.01 15.57
C TYR A 240 -4.66 18.85 14.05
N VAL A 241 -4.66 17.61 13.56
CA VAL A 241 -4.70 17.29 12.14
C VAL A 241 -6.07 16.70 11.82
N ALA A 242 -6.84 17.38 10.98
CA ALA A 242 -8.21 17.00 10.63
C ALA A 242 -8.37 16.91 9.10
N ASN A 243 -9.33 16.11 8.65
CA ASN A 243 -9.61 15.97 7.22
C ASN A 243 -10.15 17.29 6.62
N GLY A 244 -9.56 17.74 5.51
CA GLY A 244 -9.94 18.97 4.80
C GLY A 244 -10.98 18.76 3.69
N LEU A 245 -11.37 17.52 3.41
CA LEU A 245 -12.44 17.14 2.48
C LEU A 245 -13.75 16.89 3.24
N SER A 246 -13.72 16.07 4.30
CA SER A 246 -14.81 15.87 5.28
C SER A 246 -14.52 16.72 6.51
N LEU A 247 -15.22 17.83 6.65
CA LEU A 247 -14.85 18.96 7.50
C LEU A 247 -15.50 18.94 8.88
N VAL A 248 -16.33 17.93 9.13
CA VAL A 248 -17.15 17.81 10.34
C VAL A 248 -16.27 17.68 11.59
N ASP A 249 -15.19 16.90 11.52
CA ASP A 249 -14.25 16.70 12.63
C ASP A 249 -13.45 17.98 12.93
N ALA A 250 -13.11 18.74 11.88
CA ALA A 250 -12.43 20.03 12.01
C ALA A 250 -13.30 21.07 12.72
N LEU A 251 -14.61 21.07 12.49
CA LEU A 251 -15.55 21.91 13.26
C LEU A 251 -15.58 21.51 14.74
N ALA A 252 -15.72 20.22 15.02
CA ALA A 252 -15.85 19.72 16.40
C ALA A 252 -14.60 20.00 17.24
N VAL A 253 -13.40 19.89 16.65
CA VAL A 253 -12.14 20.08 17.37
C VAL A 253 -11.73 21.54 17.55
N ALA A 254 -12.29 22.47 16.77
CA ALA A 254 -11.95 23.89 16.84
C ALA A 254 -11.98 24.51 18.26
N PRO A 255 -13.03 24.32 19.09
CA PRO A 255 -13.04 24.83 20.46
C PRO A 255 -12.03 24.14 21.39
N LEU A 256 -11.72 22.86 21.15
CA LEU A 256 -10.69 22.14 21.91
C LEU A 256 -9.30 22.71 21.57
N ALA A 257 -9.02 22.90 20.28
CA ALA A 257 -7.80 23.53 19.80
C ALA A 257 -7.64 24.95 20.36
N ALA A 258 -8.74 25.70 20.45
CA ALA A 258 -8.74 27.05 21.00
C ALA A 258 -8.27 27.11 22.47
N LYS A 259 -8.54 26.09 23.31
CA LYS A 259 -8.09 26.08 24.70
C LYS A 259 -6.58 26.28 24.84
N SER A 260 -5.81 25.53 24.06
CA SER A 260 -4.35 25.64 23.98
C SER A 260 -3.85 26.66 22.94
N GLY A 261 -4.75 27.34 22.22
CA GLY A 261 -4.40 28.21 21.09
C GLY A 261 -3.77 27.45 19.92
N ALA A 262 -4.05 26.15 19.79
CA ALA A 262 -3.50 25.25 18.80
C ALA A 262 -4.03 25.54 17.38
N PHE A 263 -3.17 25.28 16.41
CA PHE A 263 -3.56 25.28 15.00
C PHE A 263 -4.29 23.98 14.62
N VAL A 264 -5.31 24.10 13.78
CA VAL A 264 -6.00 22.96 13.14
C VAL A 264 -5.51 22.85 11.70
N ALA A 265 -4.62 21.90 11.46
CA ALA A 265 -4.06 21.61 10.15
C ALA A 265 -5.03 20.75 9.34
N LEU A 266 -5.34 21.17 8.11
CA LEU A 266 -6.21 20.40 7.21
C LEU A 266 -5.37 19.50 6.30
N THR A 267 -5.70 18.21 6.26
CA THR A 267 -5.09 17.21 5.36
C THR A 267 -6.01 16.81 4.22
N ASN A 268 -5.45 16.50 3.05
CA ASN A 268 -6.19 15.83 1.96
C ASN A 268 -6.33 14.31 2.16
N GLY A 269 -5.85 13.76 3.29
CA GLY A 269 -5.85 12.34 3.62
C GLY A 269 -4.43 11.73 3.69
N THR A 270 -3.46 12.33 2.99
CA THR A 270 -2.07 11.86 2.93
C THR A 270 -1.03 12.96 3.18
N THR A 271 -1.29 14.21 2.77
CA THR A 271 -0.37 15.35 2.93
C THR A 271 -0.99 16.48 3.75
N VAL A 272 -0.13 17.37 4.26
CA VAL A 272 -0.51 18.59 4.98
C VAL A 272 0.26 19.76 4.37
N GLU A 273 -0.42 20.62 3.60
CA GLU A 273 0.22 21.77 2.91
C GLU A 273 0.83 22.78 3.89
N ALA A 274 0.24 22.93 5.08
CA ALA A 274 0.75 23.79 6.14
C ALA A 274 2.01 23.24 6.84
N SER A 275 2.46 22.03 6.50
CA SER A 275 3.56 21.33 7.19
C SER A 275 4.85 22.13 7.28
N SER A 276 5.22 22.87 6.22
CA SER A 276 6.41 23.72 6.21
C SER A 276 6.34 24.89 7.21
N ILE A 277 5.14 25.43 7.43
CA ILE A 277 4.92 26.51 8.40
C ILE A 277 4.85 25.94 9.81
N ILE A 278 4.20 24.79 9.96
CA ILE A 278 4.10 24.08 11.23
C ILE A 278 5.49 23.70 11.72
N SER A 279 6.33 23.05 10.90
CA SER A 279 7.68 22.64 11.32
C SER A 279 8.59 23.80 11.67
N ALA A 280 8.47 24.93 10.95
CA ALA A 280 9.22 26.14 11.27
C ALA A 280 8.82 26.78 12.60
N LYS A 281 7.58 26.58 13.08
CA LYS A 281 7.04 27.19 14.31
C LYS A 281 6.89 26.20 15.47
N ALA A 282 6.97 24.90 15.21
CA ALA A 282 6.86 23.82 16.18
C ALA A 282 8.19 23.57 16.90
N SER A 283 8.10 23.04 18.12
CA SER A 283 9.25 22.57 18.91
C SER A 283 9.35 21.04 18.89
N SER A 284 10.46 20.46 19.38
CA SER A 284 10.62 19.01 19.50
C SER A 284 9.62 18.33 20.45
N SER A 285 8.99 19.09 21.35
CA SER A 285 7.95 18.61 22.26
C SER A 285 6.52 18.79 21.74
N THR A 286 6.36 19.22 20.48
CA THR A 286 5.04 19.43 19.86
C THR A 286 4.26 18.13 19.76
N VAL A 287 3.02 18.15 20.27
CA VAL A 287 2.12 17.00 20.17
C VAL A 287 1.23 17.14 18.95
N TYR A 288 1.25 16.14 18.06
CA TYR A 288 0.40 16.08 16.87
C TYR A 288 -0.75 15.10 17.13
N VAL A 289 -1.98 15.58 17.00
CA VAL A 289 -3.19 14.80 17.33
C VAL A 289 -4.03 14.64 16.06
N ALA A 290 -4.17 13.40 15.58
CA ALA A 290 -5.09 13.07 14.50
C ALA A 290 -6.54 13.16 15.00
N VAL A 291 -7.42 13.77 14.22
CA VAL A 291 -8.84 13.94 14.56
C VAL A 291 -9.68 13.19 13.53
N GLY A 292 -10.36 12.14 13.98
CA GLY A 292 -11.04 11.15 13.14
C GLY A 292 -10.27 9.83 13.05
N GLY A 293 -10.94 8.78 12.56
CA GLY A 293 -10.34 7.47 12.33
C GLY A 293 -9.24 7.50 11.26
N THR A 294 -8.50 6.41 11.09
CA THR A 294 -7.37 6.31 10.15
C THR A 294 -7.77 6.51 8.68
N SER A 295 -9.03 6.23 8.32
CA SER A 295 -9.60 6.52 7.00
C SER A 295 -9.85 8.02 6.76
N ALA A 296 -10.09 8.80 7.82
CA ALA A 296 -10.27 10.25 7.75
C ALA A 296 -8.91 10.96 7.84
N VAL A 297 -8.05 10.54 8.78
CA VAL A 297 -6.71 11.06 8.97
C VAL A 297 -5.76 9.89 9.23
N SER A 298 -5.01 9.50 8.21
CA SER A 298 -3.99 8.46 8.30
C SER A 298 -2.86 8.88 9.25
N ASP A 299 -2.13 7.90 9.81
CA ASP A 299 -0.93 8.20 10.60
C ASP A 299 0.12 8.94 9.75
N THR A 300 0.24 8.57 8.47
CA THR A 300 1.07 9.28 7.50
C THR A 300 0.69 10.76 7.37
N ALA A 301 -0.60 11.09 7.28
CA ALA A 301 -1.05 12.47 7.22
C ALA A 301 -0.78 13.25 8.51
N ARG A 302 -0.98 12.61 9.68
CA ARG A 302 -0.60 13.19 10.98
C ARG A 302 0.89 13.48 11.04
N ASP A 303 1.71 12.53 10.58
CA ASP A 303 3.16 12.66 10.62
C ASP A 303 3.68 13.66 9.58
N ALA A 304 3.03 13.77 8.41
CA ALA A 304 3.32 14.79 7.41
C ALA A 304 3.17 16.22 7.95
N ALA A 305 2.27 16.46 8.93
CA ALA A 305 2.16 17.77 9.60
C ALA A 305 3.42 18.17 10.39
N LYS A 306 4.33 17.24 10.71
CA LYS A 306 5.61 17.53 11.39
C LYS A 306 6.59 18.27 10.47
N GLY A 307 6.31 18.38 9.17
CA GLY A 307 7.17 18.99 8.15
C GLY A 307 8.50 18.29 7.94
N SER A 308 8.70 17.14 8.57
CA SER A 308 9.18 15.99 7.83
C SER A 308 7.95 15.37 7.17
N GLY A 309 7.81 15.51 5.85
CA GLY A 309 7.62 14.24 5.15
C GLY A 309 8.79 13.41 5.65
N ALA A 310 8.55 12.36 6.45
CA ALA A 310 9.60 11.38 6.64
C ALA A 310 10.11 11.12 5.22
N ALA A 311 11.35 11.50 4.93
CA ALA A 311 11.92 11.23 3.62
C ALA A 311 11.59 9.76 3.39
N ALA A 312 10.85 9.45 2.32
CA ALA A 312 10.44 8.09 2.04
C ALA A 312 11.67 7.21 2.32
N PHE A 313 11.51 6.17 3.14
CA PHE A 313 12.64 5.35 3.55
C PHE A 313 13.41 4.94 2.28
N ALA A 314 14.61 5.46 2.12
CA ALA A 314 15.34 5.43 0.85
C ALA A 314 16.83 5.43 1.11
N VAL A 315 17.58 5.08 0.07
CA VAL A 315 19.03 5.24 0.05
C VAL A 315 19.35 6.74 0.02
N GLU A 316 19.98 7.22 1.08
CA GLU A 316 20.46 8.59 1.23
C GLU A 316 21.75 8.79 0.42
N SER A 317 22.69 7.86 0.53
CA SER A 317 23.94 7.92 -0.24
C SER A 317 24.59 6.56 -0.46
N VAL A 318 25.38 6.48 -1.53
CA VAL A 318 26.33 5.39 -1.79
C VAL A 318 27.70 6.01 -2.04
N THR A 319 28.72 5.60 -1.29
CA THR A 319 30.11 6.07 -1.46
C THR A 319 31.08 4.90 -1.37
N THR A 320 32.25 5.01 -2.00
CA THR A 320 33.33 4.03 -1.79
C THR A 320 34.04 4.31 -0.46
N ASN A 321 34.61 3.27 0.14
CA ASN A 321 35.49 3.34 1.29
C ASN A 321 36.76 2.55 0.96
N GLY A 322 37.81 3.23 0.50
CA GLY A 322 38.99 2.60 -0.10
C GLY A 322 38.71 1.89 -1.44
N LEU A 323 39.56 0.92 -1.79
CA LEU A 323 39.45 0.15 -3.05
C LEU A 323 38.53 -1.08 -2.97
N ASN A 324 38.05 -1.42 -1.78
CA ASN A 324 37.23 -2.62 -1.55
C ASN A 324 36.03 -2.41 -0.62
N GLY A 325 35.77 -1.20 -0.13
CA GLY A 325 34.57 -0.89 0.65
C GLY A 325 33.55 -0.06 -0.12
N ILE A 326 32.27 -0.26 0.16
CA ILE A 326 31.15 0.59 -0.28
C ILE A 326 30.23 0.84 0.91
N LEU A 327 29.95 2.10 1.22
CA LEU A 327 29.00 2.52 2.25
C LEU A 327 27.66 2.86 1.59
N VAL A 328 26.58 2.26 2.10
CA VAL A 328 25.19 2.54 1.71
C VAL A 328 24.47 3.09 2.93
N THR A 329 24.16 4.39 2.93
CA THR A 329 23.45 5.06 4.03
C THR A 329 21.98 5.27 3.66
N PHE A 330 21.08 5.03 4.60
CA PHE A 330 19.63 5.19 4.45
C PHE A 330 19.10 6.37 5.27
N THR A 331 17.99 6.96 4.81
CA THR A 331 17.34 8.10 5.47
C THR A 331 16.79 7.76 6.87
N GLY A 332 16.57 6.48 7.17
CA GLY A 332 16.07 5.95 8.44
C GLY A 332 16.78 4.67 8.88
N THR A 333 16.43 4.13 10.05
CA THR A 333 16.99 2.85 10.52
C THR A 333 16.49 1.68 9.67
N VAL A 334 17.35 0.68 9.48
CA VAL A 334 17.18 -0.40 8.50
C VAL A 334 16.98 -1.74 9.21
N ASP A 335 16.19 -2.62 8.60
CA ASP A 335 16.07 -4.02 9.01
C ASP A 335 17.36 -4.77 8.65
N GLU A 336 18.09 -5.21 9.69
CA GLU A 336 19.41 -5.87 9.62
C GLU A 336 19.42 -7.02 8.59
N ASP A 337 18.45 -7.93 8.66
CA ASP A 337 18.36 -9.09 7.75
C ASP A 337 18.24 -8.67 6.27
N SER A 338 17.47 -7.62 5.99
CA SER A 338 17.30 -7.09 4.62
C SER A 338 18.53 -6.34 4.12
N ALA A 339 19.21 -5.62 5.02
CA ALA A 339 20.41 -4.85 4.76
C ALA A 339 21.63 -5.74 4.50
N GLU A 340 21.79 -6.81 5.26
CA GLU A 340 22.98 -7.68 5.20
C GLU A 340 22.86 -8.78 4.13
N ALA A 341 21.68 -8.94 3.52
CA ALA A 341 21.47 -9.85 2.41
C ALA A 341 22.21 -9.35 1.14
N ILE A 342 23.45 -9.80 0.94
CA ILE A 342 24.36 -9.30 -0.10
C ILE A 342 23.78 -9.35 -1.52
N SER A 343 22.88 -10.29 -1.81
CA SER A 343 22.18 -10.41 -3.09
C SER A 343 21.26 -9.23 -3.43
N ASN A 344 21.02 -8.31 -2.50
CA ASN A 344 20.27 -7.07 -2.69
C ASN A 344 21.07 -5.97 -3.38
N TYR A 345 22.37 -6.18 -3.57
CA TYR A 345 23.29 -5.23 -4.17
C TYR A 345 23.88 -5.77 -5.49
N VAL A 346 24.13 -4.86 -6.43
CA VAL A 346 24.66 -5.16 -7.75
C VAL A 346 25.85 -4.24 -8.02
N LEU A 347 26.94 -4.79 -8.54
CA LEU A 347 28.13 -4.02 -8.93
C LEU A 347 28.52 -4.37 -10.36
N ALA A 348 28.67 -3.37 -11.21
CA ALA A 348 28.99 -3.51 -12.63
C ALA A 348 28.00 -4.40 -13.43
N GLY A 349 26.75 -4.49 -12.95
CA GLY A 349 25.69 -5.33 -13.53
C GLY A 349 25.63 -6.75 -12.97
N ASP A 350 26.59 -7.16 -12.15
CA ASP A 350 26.61 -8.48 -11.51
C ASP A 350 26.07 -8.40 -10.08
N ILE A 351 25.21 -9.35 -9.72
CA ILE A 351 24.67 -9.48 -8.36
C ILE A 351 25.82 -9.92 -7.43
N LEU A 352 25.99 -9.23 -6.30
CA LEU A 352 27.01 -9.60 -5.32
C LEU A 352 26.63 -10.90 -4.60
N THR A 353 27.64 -11.71 -4.27
CA THR A 353 27.51 -13.06 -3.70
C THR A 353 28.39 -13.24 -2.47
N SER A 354 28.19 -14.30 -1.69
CA SER A 354 28.97 -14.62 -0.49
C SER A 354 29.85 -15.88 -0.60
N ASN A 355 29.94 -16.55 -1.76
CA ASN A 355 30.45 -17.93 -1.88
C ASN A 355 31.49 -18.15 -3.01
N GLY A 356 32.71 -17.65 -2.86
CA GLY A 356 33.91 -18.05 -3.61
C GLY A 356 34.07 -17.49 -5.04
N SER A 357 33.32 -16.47 -5.46
CA SER A 357 33.36 -15.86 -6.80
C SER A 357 34.19 -14.56 -6.86
N ALA A 358 34.50 -14.08 -8.08
CA ALA A 358 35.09 -12.75 -8.29
C ALA A 358 34.22 -11.59 -7.78
N THR A 359 32.92 -11.86 -7.58
CA THR A 359 31.86 -10.97 -7.07
C THR A 359 31.62 -11.10 -5.56
N ASP A 360 32.48 -11.83 -4.85
CA ASP A 360 32.31 -12.03 -3.42
C ASP A 360 32.39 -10.74 -2.63
N ALA A 361 31.43 -10.57 -1.75
CA ALA A 361 31.34 -9.47 -0.83
C ALA A 361 30.54 -9.88 0.41
N LYS A 362 30.67 -9.11 1.47
CA LYS A 362 29.82 -9.19 2.65
C LYS A 362 29.23 -7.82 2.94
N ALA A 363 27.93 -7.78 3.24
CA ALA A 363 27.25 -6.60 3.71
C ALA A 363 27.08 -6.72 5.22
N GLU A 364 27.43 -5.68 5.97
CA GLU A 364 27.28 -5.66 7.43
C GLU A 364 26.76 -4.29 7.87
N MET A 365 25.78 -4.29 8.77
CA MET A 365 25.17 -3.08 9.29
C MET A 365 26.09 -2.44 10.33
N LEU A 366 26.34 -1.14 10.20
CA LEU A 366 27.14 -0.38 11.15
C LEU A 366 26.30 -0.05 12.41
N SER A 367 26.99 0.33 13.49
CA SER A 367 26.37 0.62 14.79
C SER A 367 25.32 1.74 14.79
N ASP A 368 25.28 2.58 13.75
CA ASP A 368 24.29 3.64 13.59
C ASP A 368 22.89 3.11 13.15
N LYS A 369 22.80 1.83 12.79
CA LYS A 369 21.60 1.15 12.26
C LYS A 369 21.04 1.75 10.97
N LYS A 370 21.79 2.64 10.32
CA LYS A 370 21.40 3.36 9.11
C LYS A 370 22.34 3.13 7.95
N THR A 371 23.57 2.72 8.22
CA THR A 371 24.59 2.52 7.21
C THR A 371 24.94 1.04 7.13
N VAL A 372 24.97 0.53 5.90
CA VAL A 372 25.47 -0.81 5.58
C VAL A 372 26.81 -0.64 4.88
N GLU A 373 27.84 -1.30 5.40
CA GLU A 373 29.12 -1.39 4.72
C GLU A 373 29.22 -2.71 3.95
N ILE A 374 29.57 -2.61 2.67
CA ILE A 374 29.79 -3.74 1.79
C ILE A 374 31.29 -3.85 1.54
N VAL A 375 31.88 -4.94 2.03
CA VAL A 375 33.31 -5.24 1.87
C VAL A 375 33.46 -6.25 0.75
N LEU A 376 34.09 -5.83 -0.34
CA LEU A 376 34.41 -6.63 -1.50
C LEU A 376 35.64 -7.49 -1.21
N ASN A 377 35.57 -8.76 -1.58
CA ASN A 377 36.69 -9.69 -1.40
C ASN A 377 37.89 -9.35 -2.30
N ASN A 378 37.63 -8.78 -3.48
CA ASN A 378 38.64 -8.36 -4.43
C ASN A 378 38.65 -6.84 -4.61
N ALA A 379 39.80 -6.23 -4.33
CA ALA A 379 40.06 -4.82 -4.54
C ALA A 379 39.82 -4.40 -6.00
N LYS A 380 39.32 -3.18 -6.19
CA LYS A 380 39.22 -2.52 -7.50
C LYS A 380 40.48 -1.73 -7.80
N ASN A 381 40.72 -1.48 -9.09
CA ASN A 381 41.84 -0.66 -9.49
C ASN A 381 41.58 0.81 -9.13
N GLN A 382 42.65 1.57 -8.94
CA GLN A 382 42.56 3.02 -8.77
C GLN A 382 41.82 3.68 -9.93
N LEU A 383 40.94 4.63 -9.61
CA LEU A 383 40.08 5.36 -10.54
C LEU A 383 39.07 4.49 -11.31
N ASP A 384 38.97 3.19 -10.99
CA ASP A 384 37.99 2.30 -11.60
C ASP A 384 36.59 2.78 -11.25
N SER A 385 35.76 2.99 -12.28
CA SER A 385 34.40 3.49 -12.12
C SER A 385 33.42 2.37 -12.41
N LYS A 386 32.61 2.00 -11.41
CA LYS A 386 31.60 0.95 -11.53
C LYS A 386 30.22 1.52 -11.22
N THR A 387 29.21 1.05 -11.93
CA THR A 387 27.82 1.27 -11.53
C THR A 387 27.52 0.37 -10.34
N PHE A 388 27.03 0.94 -9.26
CA PHE A 388 26.51 0.25 -8.10
C PHE A 388 25.01 0.46 -8.00
N GLU A 389 24.28 -0.60 -7.68
CA GLU A 389 22.83 -0.56 -7.54
C GLU A 389 22.39 -1.22 -6.22
N VAL A 390 21.48 -0.53 -5.53
CA VAL A 390 20.60 -1.12 -4.50
C VAL A 390 19.30 -1.51 -5.20
N LYS A 391 18.95 -2.79 -5.18
CA LYS A 391 17.75 -3.30 -5.86
C LYS A 391 16.47 -2.74 -5.25
N ALA A 392 15.48 -2.44 -6.08
CA ALA A 392 14.19 -1.92 -5.65
C ALA A 392 13.48 -2.87 -4.66
N GLY A 393 12.90 -2.31 -3.60
CA GLY A 393 11.99 -3.03 -2.71
C GLY A 393 12.65 -4.10 -1.83
N ARG A 394 13.99 -4.24 -1.89
CA ARG A 394 14.73 -5.28 -1.18
C ARG A 394 15.14 -4.90 0.24
N ILE A 395 15.47 -3.63 0.45
CA ILE A 395 15.91 -3.11 1.74
C ILE A 395 14.73 -2.47 2.46
N LEU A 396 14.59 -2.77 3.76
CA LEU A 396 13.40 -2.46 4.53
C LEU A 396 13.76 -1.58 5.73
N SER A 397 12.83 -0.74 6.18
CA SER A 397 13.00 0.00 7.44
C SER A 397 13.05 -0.96 8.63
N GLU A 398 13.63 -0.56 9.76
CA GLU A 398 13.74 -1.39 10.99
C GLU A 398 12.37 -1.89 11.48
N ASP A 399 11.31 -1.09 11.30
CA ASP A 399 9.93 -1.46 11.62
C ASP A 399 9.26 -2.33 10.55
N LYS A 400 9.99 -2.65 9.47
CA LYS A 400 9.59 -3.52 8.37
C LYS A 400 8.40 -3.01 7.53
N LYS A 401 7.99 -1.75 7.69
CA LYS A 401 6.80 -1.16 7.03
C LYS A 401 7.09 -0.42 5.73
N SER A 402 8.32 0.03 5.53
CA SER A 402 8.73 0.79 4.34
C SER A 402 9.84 0.09 3.59
N GLN A 403 9.97 0.36 2.29
CA GLN A 403 11.00 -0.22 1.44
C GLN A 403 11.77 0.86 0.69
N ALA A 404 13.08 0.67 0.54
CA ALA A 404 13.89 1.53 -0.30
C ALA A 404 13.60 1.27 -1.78
N ALA A 405 13.40 2.34 -2.55
CA ALA A 405 13.33 2.27 -4.01
C ALA A 405 14.68 1.84 -4.62
N SER A 406 14.70 1.49 -5.91
CA SER A 406 15.97 1.26 -6.63
C SER A 406 16.82 2.51 -6.54
N PHE A 407 18.11 2.32 -6.30
CA PHE A 407 19.08 3.40 -6.29
C PHE A 407 20.31 2.96 -7.08
N VAL A 408 20.60 3.68 -8.16
CA VAL A 408 21.74 3.40 -9.05
C VAL A 408 22.69 4.58 -9.03
N LYS A 409 23.97 4.32 -8.76
CA LYS A 409 25.02 5.34 -8.76
C LYS A 409 26.31 4.80 -9.35
N THR A 410 26.95 5.57 -10.23
CA THR A 410 28.33 5.29 -10.60
C THR A 410 29.25 5.74 -9.48
N VAL A 411 29.99 4.79 -8.91
CA VAL A 411 30.98 5.01 -7.88
C VAL A 411 32.38 4.86 -8.48
N GLN A 412 33.32 5.68 -8.03
CA GLN A 412 34.72 5.61 -8.46
C GLN A 412 35.57 5.19 -7.27
N PHE A 413 36.32 4.10 -7.42
CA PHE A 413 37.20 3.59 -6.38
C PHE A 413 38.50 4.39 -6.38
N THR A 414 38.76 5.08 -5.28
CA THR A 414 40.00 5.83 -5.07
C THR A 414 40.47 5.64 -3.64
N ASP A 415 41.77 5.49 -3.50
CA ASP A 415 42.40 5.41 -2.20
C ASP A 415 43.73 6.17 -2.19
N ASN A 416 43.84 7.19 -1.35
CA ASN A 416 45.03 8.04 -1.26
C ASN A 416 45.47 8.29 0.18
N ALA A 417 44.92 7.54 1.12
CA ALA A 417 45.17 7.71 2.54
C ALA A 417 45.56 6.36 3.15
N ALA A 418 46.43 6.39 4.15
CA ALA A 418 46.67 5.18 4.93
C ALA A 418 45.47 4.94 5.87
N PRO A 419 45.11 3.67 6.15
CA PRO A 419 44.05 3.37 7.07
C PRO A 419 44.43 3.89 8.46
N SER A 420 43.43 4.31 9.24
CA SER A 420 43.62 4.82 10.60
C SER A 420 42.48 4.36 11.51
N ILE A 421 42.61 4.61 12.81
CA ILE A 421 41.53 4.35 13.77
C ILE A 421 40.50 5.48 13.67
N LYS A 422 39.25 5.12 13.35
CA LYS A 422 38.08 5.99 13.38
C LYS A 422 37.50 6.12 14.79
N LYS A 423 37.42 4.99 15.51
CA LYS A 423 36.85 4.93 16.87
C LYS A 423 37.49 3.80 17.67
N VAL A 424 37.71 4.03 18.96
CA VAL A 424 37.97 2.97 19.94
C VAL A 424 36.96 3.15 21.06
N GLU A 425 36.26 2.08 21.42
CA GLU A 425 35.22 2.11 22.44
C GLU A 425 35.30 0.87 23.33
N ALA A 426 35.40 1.08 24.64
CA ALA A 426 35.21 0.02 25.60
C ALA A 426 33.70 -0.21 25.77
N THR A 427 33.20 -1.31 25.21
CA THR A 427 31.79 -1.72 25.34
C THR A 427 31.53 -2.53 26.62
N GLY A 428 32.59 -2.71 27.43
CA GLY A 428 32.56 -3.24 28.78
C GLY A 428 33.96 -3.19 29.38
N ALA A 429 34.12 -3.56 30.65
CA ALA A 429 35.45 -3.68 31.26
C ALA A 429 36.28 -4.79 30.60
N LYS A 430 35.67 -5.75 29.91
CA LYS A 430 36.36 -6.88 29.25
C LYS A 430 36.25 -6.89 27.72
N LYS A 431 35.72 -5.82 27.11
CA LYS A 431 35.50 -5.74 25.66
C LYS A 431 35.92 -4.38 25.12
N LEU A 432 36.67 -4.39 24.01
CA LEU A 432 37.14 -3.19 23.31
C LEU A 432 36.85 -3.34 21.82
N SER A 433 36.07 -2.43 21.24
CA SER A 433 35.84 -2.35 19.80
C SER A 433 36.76 -1.30 19.18
N VAL A 434 37.37 -1.64 18.04
CA VAL A 434 38.23 -0.75 17.26
C VAL A 434 37.69 -0.69 15.82
N VAL A 435 37.26 0.50 15.41
CA VAL A 435 36.73 0.79 14.08
C VAL A 435 37.79 1.52 13.28
N PHE A 436 38.06 1.06 12.06
CA PHE A 436 39.01 1.68 11.13
C PHE A 436 38.30 2.66 10.20
N THR A 437 39.07 3.55 9.58
CA THR A 437 38.53 4.47 8.56
C THR A 437 38.09 3.75 7.29
N GLU A 438 38.69 2.60 6.99
CA GLU A 438 38.44 1.77 5.81
C GLU A 438 38.76 0.29 6.08
N PRO A 439 38.29 -0.64 5.24
CA PRO A 439 38.56 -2.07 5.42
C PRO A 439 40.06 -2.39 5.37
N ILE A 440 40.56 -3.04 6.42
CA ILE A 440 41.95 -3.51 6.50
C ILE A 440 42.01 -5.03 6.42
N LYS A 441 43.10 -5.54 5.84
CA LYS A 441 43.40 -6.97 5.78
C LYS A 441 43.80 -7.49 7.15
N ASN A 442 43.14 -8.55 7.58
CA ASN A 442 43.23 -9.06 8.92
C ASN A 442 43.03 -10.57 8.95
N ALA A 443 44.07 -11.34 8.62
CA ALA A 443 44.02 -12.77 8.88
C ALA A 443 43.85 -12.96 10.39
N ALA A 444 42.79 -13.65 10.81
CA ALA A 444 42.30 -13.83 12.18
C ALA A 444 43.31 -14.51 13.14
N ALA A 445 44.52 -13.97 13.26
CA ALA A 445 45.61 -14.46 14.05
C ALA A 445 45.79 -13.53 15.25
N THR A 446 45.36 -14.01 16.41
CA THR A 446 45.56 -13.42 17.74
C THR A 446 47.01 -12.93 17.95
N ALA A 447 47.99 -13.55 17.30
CA ALA A 447 49.40 -13.18 17.31
C ALA A 447 49.69 -11.75 16.81
N THR A 448 48.94 -11.24 15.84
CA THR A 448 49.13 -9.89 15.24
C THR A 448 48.81 -8.78 16.22
N TYR A 449 47.80 -9.00 17.05
CA TYR A 449 47.32 -8.01 18.01
C TYR A 449 48.05 -8.03 19.35
N ASN A 450 48.77 -9.11 19.66
CA ASN A 450 49.53 -9.22 20.90
C ASN A 450 50.60 -8.12 21.08
N THR A 451 51.04 -7.49 19.99
CA THR A 451 52.01 -6.39 20.02
C THR A 451 51.39 -5.02 20.25
N TRP A 452 50.06 -4.90 20.17
CA TRP A 452 49.34 -3.66 20.51
C TRP A 452 49.42 -3.41 22.01
N LYS A 453 49.30 -2.14 22.41
CA LYS A 453 49.50 -1.74 23.80
C LYS A 453 48.34 -0.91 24.32
N ILE A 454 47.91 -1.19 25.55
CA ILE A 454 47.06 -0.31 26.35
C ILE A 454 47.94 0.31 27.44
N ASP A 455 48.00 1.64 27.50
CA ASP A 455 48.87 2.42 28.41
C ASP A 455 50.34 1.97 28.37
N GLY A 456 50.86 1.71 27.17
CA GLY A 456 52.23 1.25 26.95
C GLY A 456 52.49 -0.22 27.32
N THR A 457 51.50 -0.94 27.87
CA THR A 457 51.57 -2.37 28.23
C THR A 457 50.91 -3.22 27.15
N THR A 458 51.51 -4.36 26.78
CA THR A 458 50.94 -5.24 25.74
C THR A 458 49.53 -5.70 26.07
N ILE A 459 48.65 -5.73 25.07
CA ILE A 459 47.23 -6.03 25.24
C ILE A 459 47.00 -7.44 25.82
N SER A 460 47.92 -8.37 25.57
CA SER A 460 47.95 -9.72 26.14
C SER A 460 48.08 -9.75 27.66
N SER A 461 48.69 -8.74 28.27
CA SER A 461 48.81 -8.63 29.74
C SER A 461 47.45 -8.41 30.42
N PHE A 462 46.47 -7.93 29.68
CA PHE A 462 45.07 -7.81 30.12
C PHE A 462 44.27 -9.08 29.84
N GLY A 463 44.93 -10.18 29.45
CA GLY A 463 44.29 -11.47 29.24
C GLY A 463 43.50 -11.54 27.93
N PHE A 464 43.97 -10.84 26.88
CA PHE A 464 43.43 -10.95 25.53
C PHE A 464 43.32 -12.41 25.09
N ASN A 465 42.12 -12.82 24.66
CA ASN A 465 41.80 -14.21 24.36
C ASN A 465 41.32 -14.37 22.91
N ALA A 466 40.36 -13.56 22.49
CA ALA A 466 39.69 -13.71 21.21
C ALA A 466 39.52 -12.37 20.50
N VAL A 467 39.53 -12.45 19.17
CA VAL A 467 39.25 -11.35 18.26
C VAL A 467 38.08 -11.76 17.37
N THR A 468 37.07 -10.90 17.25
CA THR A 468 35.96 -11.09 16.31
C THR A 468 36.08 -10.07 15.20
N LEU A 469 36.04 -10.54 13.94
CA LEU A 469 36.13 -9.70 12.76
C LEU A 469 34.74 -9.23 12.33
N VAL A 470 34.65 -7.96 11.97
CA VAL A 470 33.41 -7.27 11.59
C VAL A 470 33.54 -6.81 10.16
N GLY A 471 32.62 -7.20 9.31
CA GLY A 471 32.66 -6.98 7.87
C GLY A 471 33.59 -7.94 7.13
N ASP A 472 33.96 -9.08 7.74
CA ASP A 472 34.89 -10.05 7.15
C ASP A 472 34.42 -10.55 5.76
N SER A 473 35.19 -10.25 4.71
CA SER A 473 34.89 -10.68 3.33
C SER A 473 35.03 -12.19 3.10
N GLY A 474 35.46 -12.95 4.10
CA GLY A 474 35.50 -14.41 4.08
C GLY A 474 36.86 -14.97 3.66
N SER A 475 37.23 -14.90 2.38
CA SER A 475 38.42 -15.62 1.85
C SER A 475 39.70 -14.78 1.73
N ASN A 476 39.62 -13.44 1.79
CA ASN A 476 40.77 -12.53 1.81
C ASN A 476 40.89 -11.71 3.11
N ASP A 477 40.02 -11.98 4.09
CA ASP A 477 40.01 -11.47 5.46
C ASP A 477 40.06 -9.92 5.60
N PHE A 478 39.30 -9.16 4.80
CA PHE A 478 39.19 -7.70 5.02
C PHE A 478 38.07 -7.38 6.01
N CYS A 479 38.34 -6.49 6.97
CA CYS A 479 37.37 -6.05 7.97
C CYS A 479 37.51 -4.56 8.30
N SER A 480 36.40 -3.91 8.69
CA SER A 480 36.39 -2.48 9.07
C SER A 480 36.33 -2.26 10.57
N GLU A 481 36.01 -3.31 11.33
CA GLU A 481 35.97 -3.26 12.79
C GLU A 481 36.48 -4.57 13.38
N VAL A 482 37.07 -4.45 14.57
CA VAL A 482 37.63 -5.56 15.32
C VAL A 482 37.21 -5.46 16.78
N ASP A 483 36.55 -6.50 17.27
CA ASP A 483 36.15 -6.66 18.67
C ASP A 483 37.16 -7.51 19.43
N PHE A 484 37.82 -6.92 20.43
CA PHE A 484 38.74 -7.58 21.35
C PHE A 484 38.03 -8.04 22.61
N THR A 485 38.26 -9.29 23.01
CA THR A 485 37.76 -9.84 24.28
C THR A 485 38.92 -10.15 25.23
N PHE A 486 38.77 -9.71 26.49
CA PHE A 486 39.73 -9.88 27.57
C PHE A 486 39.20 -10.81 28.66
N THR A 487 40.07 -11.63 29.23
CA THR A 487 39.75 -12.43 30.42
C THR A 487 39.82 -11.59 31.70
N ASN A 488 40.71 -10.60 31.76
CA ASN A 488 40.81 -9.65 32.87
C ASN A 488 40.10 -8.34 32.51
N ALA A 489 39.50 -7.69 33.52
CA ALA A 489 38.92 -6.37 33.35
C ALA A 489 40.02 -5.34 33.08
N LEU A 490 39.84 -4.53 32.03
CA LEU A 490 40.55 -3.28 31.82
C LEU A 490 40.24 -2.35 33.01
N PRO A 491 41.24 -1.61 33.53
CA PRO A 491 41.01 -0.63 34.58
C PRO A 491 39.98 0.41 34.12
N ALA A 492 39.28 1.04 35.05
CA ALA A 492 38.36 2.12 34.72
C ALA A 492 39.12 3.46 34.59
N GLY A 493 38.63 4.33 33.71
CA GLY A 493 39.22 5.63 33.43
C GLY A 493 39.63 5.81 31.97
N SER A 494 40.45 6.84 31.72
CA SER A 494 40.98 7.13 30.38
C SER A 494 42.24 6.32 30.14
N HIS A 495 42.32 5.69 28.97
CA HIS A 495 43.41 4.83 28.53
C HIS A 495 43.88 5.22 27.14
N THR A 496 45.10 4.85 26.77
CA THR A 496 45.58 4.95 25.40
C THR A 496 45.74 3.57 24.76
N LEU A 497 45.18 3.39 23.58
CA LEU A 497 45.46 2.25 22.72
C LEU A 497 46.53 2.66 21.70
N LYS A 498 47.64 1.94 21.68
CA LYS A 498 48.70 2.07 20.68
C LYS A 498 48.70 0.86 19.75
N THR A 499 48.48 1.11 18.46
CA THR A 499 48.51 0.08 17.42
C THR A 499 49.93 -0.30 17.06
N SER A 500 50.12 -1.50 16.50
CA SER A 500 51.36 -1.84 15.80
C SER A 500 51.28 -1.44 14.33
N LYS A 501 52.43 -1.08 13.75
CA LYS A 501 52.54 -0.80 12.32
C LYS A 501 52.19 -2.04 11.49
N GLY A 502 51.36 -1.89 10.47
CA GLY A 502 51.06 -2.93 9.50
C GLY A 502 52.26 -3.30 8.61
N THR A 503 52.10 -4.37 7.84
CA THR A 503 53.15 -4.89 6.94
C THR A 503 52.77 -4.66 5.48
N ALA A 504 53.74 -4.23 4.67
CA ALA A 504 53.50 -3.97 3.25
C ALA A 504 53.07 -5.26 2.54
N LEU A 505 51.96 -5.22 1.79
CA LEU A 505 51.32 -6.36 1.13
C LEU A 505 50.79 -7.46 2.09
N GLY A 506 50.62 -7.15 3.39
CA GLY A 506 50.28 -8.11 4.45
C GLY A 506 49.21 -7.61 5.43
N LEU A 507 49.36 -8.00 6.70
CA LEU A 507 48.41 -7.72 7.78
C LEU A 507 48.35 -6.23 8.16
N LEU A 508 47.15 -5.78 8.54
CA LEU A 508 46.82 -4.40 8.88
C LEU A 508 47.10 -3.41 7.74
N GLY A 509 47.06 -3.88 6.49
CA GLY A 509 47.11 -3.04 5.30
C GLY A 509 45.74 -2.94 4.64
N ASP A 510 45.46 -1.84 3.97
CA ASP A 510 44.25 -1.70 3.15
C ASP A 510 44.41 -2.42 1.80
N ALA A 511 43.40 -2.26 0.94
CA ALA A 511 43.37 -2.85 -0.39
C ALA A 511 44.27 -2.13 -1.43
N SER A 512 44.71 -0.90 -1.18
CA SER A 512 45.65 -0.18 -2.06
C SER A 512 47.12 -0.41 -1.70
N GLY A 513 47.37 -1.03 -0.55
CA GLY A 513 48.68 -1.38 -0.03
C GLY A 513 49.25 -0.36 0.96
N TYR A 514 48.50 0.67 1.38
CA TYR A 514 48.91 1.42 2.57
C TYR A 514 48.74 0.55 3.80
N VAL A 515 49.54 0.84 4.81
CA VAL A 515 49.56 0.10 6.06
C VAL A 515 49.12 1.00 7.20
N LEU A 516 48.36 0.43 8.13
CA LEU A 516 48.00 1.10 9.39
C LEU A 516 49.32 1.56 10.05
N PRO A 517 49.52 2.88 10.23
CA PRO A 517 50.69 3.36 10.93
C PRO A 517 50.60 2.97 12.41
N GLU A 518 51.76 2.96 13.08
CA GLU A 518 51.75 2.98 14.55
C GLU A 518 51.14 4.32 14.99
N MET A 519 50.02 4.24 15.68
CA MET A 519 49.28 5.40 16.15
C MET A 519 48.72 5.16 17.54
N GLU A 520 48.41 6.24 18.23
CA GLU A 520 47.88 6.20 19.59
C GLU A 520 46.52 6.92 19.62
N THR A 521 45.53 6.31 20.25
CA THR A 521 44.18 6.85 20.37
C THR A 521 43.67 6.65 21.79
N THR A 522 43.00 7.65 22.34
CA THR A 522 42.41 7.57 23.68
C THR A 522 41.07 6.88 23.64
N PHE A 523 40.79 6.07 24.66
CA PHE A 523 39.45 5.55 24.93
C PHE A 523 39.17 5.64 26.43
N THR A 524 37.90 5.57 26.83
CA THR A 524 37.51 5.57 28.23
C THR A 524 36.81 4.25 28.56
N VAL A 525 37.23 3.61 29.64
CA VAL A 525 36.50 2.51 30.26
C VAL A 525 35.66 3.11 31.37
N GLU A 526 34.35 3.09 31.21
CA GLU A 526 33.44 3.66 32.21
C GLU A 526 33.47 2.84 33.51
N THR A 527 33.39 3.55 34.65
CA THR A 527 33.17 2.92 35.95
C THR A 527 31.68 2.65 36.13
N VAL A 528 31.24 1.44 35.80
CA VAL A 528 29.89 0.98 36.12
C VAL A 528 29.96 0.16 37.41
N THR A 529 29.29 0.65 38.46
CA THR A 529 29.21 -0.02 39.75
C THR A 529 27.77 -0.35 40.10
N GLY A 530 27.60 -1.35 40.96
CA GLY A 530 26.29 -1.84 41.34
C GLY A 530 25.78 -2.90 40.36
N ALA A 531 24.98 -3.81 40.88
CA ALA A 531 24.52 -4.96 40.15
C ALA A 531 23.61 -4.60 38.95
N PRO A 532 23.73 -5.29 37.81
CA PRO A 532 22.73 -5.22 36.75
C PRO A 532 21.35 -5.67 37.25
N SER A 533 20.31 -5.22 36.55
CA SER A 533 18.93 -5.60 36.83
C SER A 533 18.18 -5.92 35.54
N VAL A 534 17.20 -6.84 35.65
CA VAL A 534 16.30 -7.13 34.54
C VAL A 534 15.26 -6.01 34.46
N SER A 535 15.33 -5.22 33.39
CA SER A 535 14.40 -4.12 33.11
C SER A 535 13.04 -4.63 32.64
N SER A 536 13.01 -5.67 31.83
CA SER A 536 11.77 -6.31 31.40
C SER A 536 11.99 -7.75 30.95
N VAL A 537 10.94 -8.54 31.06
CA VAL A 537 10.84 -9.86 30.41
C VAL A 537 9.58 -9.84 29.57
N THR A 538 9.74 -9.95 28.25
CA THR A 538 8.64 -10.10 27.33
C THR A 538 8.64 -11.51 26.75
N TYR A 539 7.46 -11.97 26.34
CA TYR A 539 7.26 -13.24 25.68
C TYR A 539 6.57 -12.93 24.35
N ASP A 540 7.12 -13.45 23.25
CA ASP A 540 6.51 -13.32 21.94
C ASP A 540 5.66 -14.54 21.59
N ASP A 541 4.80 -14.37 20.60
CA ASP A 541 3.88 -15.41 20.12
C ASP A 541 4.64 -16.59 19.47
N ALA A 542 5.92 -16.40 19.18
CA ALA A 542 6.81 -17.44 18.68
C ALA A 542 7.43 -18.32 19.77
N GLY A 543 7.01 -18.17 21.03
CA GLY A 543 7.52 -18.96 22.13
C GLY A 543 8.87 -18.50 22.67
N THR A 544 9.33 -17.31 22.28
CA THR A 544 10.62 -16.76 22.67
C THR A 544 10.46 -15.77 23.83
N ILE A 545 11.35 -15.85 24.81
CA ILE A 545 11.42 -14.92 25.92
C ILE A 545 12.55 -13.92 25.64
N TYR A 546 12.27 -12.63 25.75
CA TYR A 546 13.29 -11.58 25.69
C TYR A 546 13.53 -11.03 27.08
N VAL A 547 14.72 -11.30 27.61
CA VAL A 547 15.19 -10.70 28.87
C VAL A 547 15.96 -9.43 28.52
N THR A 548 15.41 -8.29 28.89
CA THR A 548 16.07 -6.99 28.73
C THR A 548 16.71 -6.58 30.04
N PHE A 549 18.02 -6.37 30.03
CA PHE A 549 18.78 -5.84 31.15
C PHE A 549 18.86 -4.30 31.07
N ASP A 550 19.08 -3.65 32.20
CA ASP A 550 19.25 -2.20 32.30
C ASP A 550 20.55 -1.70 31.62
N ARG A 551 21.48 -2.61 31.32
CA ARG A 551 22.80 -2.33 30.74
C ARG A 551 23.32 -3.51 29.92
N SER A 552 24.47 -3.31 29.30
CA SER A 552 25.18 -4.30 28.49
C SER A 552 25.69 -5.45 29.33
N MET A 553 25.49 -6.68 28.86
CA MET A 553 25.81 -7.91 29.57
C MET A 553 27.04 -8.61 29.00
N LEU A 554 27.68 -9.49 29.79
CA LEU A 554 28.85 -10.24 29.32
C LEU A 554 28.48 -11.21 28.18
N ASP A 555 29.05 -10.98 27.00
CA ASP A 555 28.92 -11.84 25.82
C ASP A 555 29.83 -13.06 25.92
N ASP A 556 29.37 -14.05 26.68
CA ASP A 556 29.98 -15.36 26.79
C ASP A 556 28.89 -16.44 26.82
N ASN A 557 29.16 -17.57 26.18
CA ASN A 557 28.27 -18.73 26.16
C ASN A 557 28.89 -19.97 26.83
N ALA A 558 30.15 -19.89 27.28
CA ALA A 558 30.90 -21.01 27.82
C ALA A 558 30.94 -21.03 29.36
N THR A 559 31.01 -19.86 30.01
CA THR A 559 31.06 -19.77 31.48
C THR A 559 29.71 -19.40 32.09
N SER A 560 29.53 -19.66 33.38
CA SER A 560 28.31 -19.27 34.10
C SER A 560 28.16 -17.74 34.25
N ALA A 561 29.24 -16.97 34.06
CA ALA A 561 29.17 -15.52 34.05
C ALA A 561 28.51 -14.95 32.78
N GLY A 562 28.49 -15.74 31.69
CA GLY A 562 28.04 -15.29 30.38
C GLY A 562 26.53 -15.22 30.22
N ALA A 563 26.01 -14.10 29.71
CA ALA A 563 24.58 -13.91 29.50
C ALA A 563 24.01 -14.75 28.35
N ARG A 564 24.85 -15.31 27.46
CA ARG A 564 24.42 -16.24 26.40
C ARG A 564 24.57 -17.70 26.81
N ASN A 565 25.08 -17.99 27.99
CA ASN A 565 25.13 -19.37 28.45
C ASN A 565 23.72 -19.84 28.81
N PHE A 566 23.18 -20.76 28.00
CA PHE A 566 21.82 -21.26 28.15
C PHE A 566 21.56 -21.95 29.48
N THR A 567 22.59 -22.45 30.17
CA THR A 567 22.44 -23.09 31.49
C THR A 567 22.04 -22.10 32.58
N ASN A 568 22.24 -20.80 32.36
CA ASN A 568 21.90 -19.75 33.32
C ASN A 568 20.42 -19.42 33.37
N TYR A 569 19.60 -20.10 32.57
CA TYR A 569 18.17 -19.81 32.43
C TYR A 569 17.33 -21.06 32.67
N ALA A 570 16.28 -20.91 33.47
CA ALA A 570 15.24 -21.92 33.63
C ALA A 570 13.85 -21.27 33.59
N VAL A 571 12.86 -21.95 33.03
CA VAL A 571 11.49 -21.45 32.95
C VAL A 571 10.56 -22.42 33.65
N ASN A 572 9.74 -21.91 34.58
CA ASN A 572 8.89 -22.75 35.43
C ASN A 572 9.67 -23.88 36.13
N SER A 573 10.92 -23.61 36.52
CA SER A 573 11.87 -24.57 37.09
C SER A 573 12.31 -25.72 36.17
N ASN A 574 12.10 -25.60 34.86
CA ASN A 574 12.65 -26.52 33.85
C ASN A 574 13.81 -25.85 33.10
N ILE A 575 14.85 -26.62 32.77
CA ILE A 575 15.94 -26.14 31.91
C ILE A 575 15.40 -25.75 30.53
N ILE A 576 15.88 -24.64 29.96
CA ILE A 576 15.34 -24.11 28.70
C ILE A 576 15.71 -24.94 27.46
N GLY A 577 16.77 -25.74 27.50
CA GLY A 577 17.23 -26.55 26.36
C GLY A 577 18.55 -27.26 26.65
N THR A 578 19.10 -27.94 25.63
CA THR A 578 20.36 -28.71 25.75
C THR A 578 21.45 -28.26 24.80
N ASN A 579 21.26 -27.16 24.06
CA ASN A 579 22.22 -26.64 23.09
C ASN A 579 22.51 -25.15 23.33
N SER A 580 23.68 -24.71 22.86
CA SER A 580 24.17 -23.34 23.04
C SER A 580 23.38 -22.27 22.27
N THR A 581 22.43 -22.65 21.41
CA THR A 581 21.56 -21.71 20.67
C THR A 581 20.29 -21.34 21.41
N ALA A 582 19.99 -21.99 22.54
CA ALA A 582 18.80 -21.69 23.34
C ALA A 582 18.84 -20.32 24.04
N ALA A 583 20.02 -19.69 24.14
CA ALA A 583 20.20 -18.30 24.57
C ALA A 583 21.16 -17.57 23.62
N SER A 584 20.74 -16.42 23.10
CA SER A 584 21.56 -15.55 22.23
C SER A 584 21.24 -14.09 22.50
N PHE A 585 22.11 -13.15 22.15
CA PHE A 585 21.67 -11.76 22.07
C PHE A 585 20.72 -11.56 20.89
N LYS A 586 19.85 -10.55 20.98
CA LYS A 586 18.86 -10.23 19.95
C LYS A 586 19.49 -9.71 18.66
N SER A 587 20.59 -8.96 18.77
CA SER A 587 21.42 -8.46 17.67
C SER A 587 22.85 -8.31 18.17
N ARG A 588 23.84 -8.36 17.28
CA ARG A 588 25.25 -8.15 17.61
C ARG A 588 25.51 -6.75 18.21
N THR A 589 24.69 -5.77 17.83
CA THR A 589 24.76 -4.39 18.36
C THR A 589 23.99 -4.19 19.68
N SER A 590 23.33 -5.23 20.20
CA SER A 590 22.46 -5.15 21.39
C SER A 590 22.76 -6.27 22.40
N ASP A 591 23.81 -6.06 23.18
CA ASP A 591 24.22 -6.89 24.32
C ASP A 591 23.38 -6.69 25.59
N LYS A 592 22.24 -5.99 25.48
CA LYS A 592 21.29 -5.75 26.60
C LYS A 592 20.09 -6.68 26.57
N VAL A 593 19.82 -7.34 25.44
CA VAL A 593 18.60 -8.12 25.23
C VAL A 593 18.96 -9.56 24.90
N VAL A 594 18.78 -10.46 25.86
CA VAL A 594 18.98 -11.89 25.64
C VAL A 594 17.68 -12.51 25.16
N LYS A 595 17.74 -13.10 23.98
CA LYS A 595 16.74 -13.99 23.39
C LYS A 595 16.91 -15.39 24.00
N VAL A 596 15.90 -15.84 24.73
CA VAL A 596 15.82 -17.17 25.33
C VAL A 596 14.74 -17.96 24.60
N THR A 597 15.07 -19.14 24.08
CA THR A 597 14.15 -20.00 23.31
C THR A 597 13.96 -21.33 24.05
N PRO A 598 12.98 -21.44 24.96
CA PRO A 598 12.71 -22.67 25.70
C PRO A 598 12.24 -23.80 24.78
N ALA A 599 12.54 -25.05 25.15
CA ALA A 599 11.96 -26.22 24.51
C ALA A 599 10.42 -26.22 24.60
N ALA A 600 9.77 -26.82 23.60
CA ALA A 600 8.32 -26.88 23.51
C ALA A 600 7.67 -27.46 24.78
N GLY A 601 6.59 -26.82 25.24
CA GLY A 601 5.81 -27.26 26.41
C GLY A 601 6.32 -26.79 27.78
N ILE A 602 7.46 -26.09 27.85
CA ILE A 602 7.97 -25.53 29.12
C ILE A 602 7.16 -24.30 29.57
N VAL A 603 6.85 -23.41 28.64
CA VAL A 603 6.02 -22.22 28.88
C VAL A 603 4.55 -22.65 28.89
N LYS A 604 3.80 -22.19 29.88
CA LYS A 604 2.37 -22.49 30.06
C LYS A 604 1.54 -21.27 29.70
N ALA A 605 0.29 -21.45 29.25
CA ALA A 605 -0.64 -20.33 29.10
C ALA A 605 -0.84 -19.60 30.44
N GLY A 606 -0.83 -18.26 30.42
CA GLY A 606 -0.99 -17.40 31.59
C GLY A 606 0.31 -17.10 32.33
N ALA A 607 0.29 -17.19 33.66
CA ALA A 607 1.42 -16.75 34.49
C ALA A 607 2.58 -17.75 34.46
N ASN A 608 3.78 -17.25 34.18
CA ASN A 608 5.05 -17.98 34.16
C ASN A 608 6.11 -17.20 34.93
N TYR A 609 7.26 -17.82 35.12
CA TYR A 609 8.46 -17.14 35.57
C TYR A 609 9.71 -17.70 34.89
N ILE A 610 10.65 -16.82 34.63
CA ILE A 610 12.02 -17.17 34.26
C ILE A 610 12.92 -16.99 35.48
N VAL A 611 13.84 -17.93 35.67
CA VAL A 611 14.90 -17.94 36.68
C VAL A 611 16.20 -17.69 35.96
N LEU A 612 16.95 -16.71 36.43
CA LEU A 612 18.26 -16.34 35.97
C LEU A 612 19.27 -16.65 37.07
N ASP A 613 20.29 -17.42 36.73
CA ASP A 613 21.39 -17.70 37.64
C ASP A 613 22.08 -16.39 38.07
N ASN A 614 22.31 -16.22 39.36
CA ASN A 614 22.89 -14.98 39.89
C ASN A 614 24.36 -14.77 39.53
N THR A 615 25.02 -15.76 38.91
CA THR A 615 26.39 -15.64 38.45
C THR A 615 26.52 -14.85 37.15
N ILE A 616 25.42 -14.57 36.43
CA ILE A 616 25.43 -13.72 35.22
C ILE A 616 26.03 -12.34 35.57
N GLU A 617 27.02 -11.94 34.78
CA GLU A 617 27.73 -10.66 34.90
C GLU A 617 27.32 -9.67 33.81
N ASP A 618 27.29 -8.38 34.16
CA ASP A 618 27.28 -7.31 33.17
C ASP A 618 28.63 -7.23 32.43
N ALA A 619 28.71 -6.41 31.38
CA ALA A 619 29.94 -6.23 30.62
C ALA A 619 31.11 -5.63 31.45
N TRP A 620 30.84 -5.16 32.67
CA TRP A 620 31.82 -4.63 33.64
C TRP A 620 32.15 -5.59 34.78
N GLY A 621 31.60 -6.81 34.77
CA GLY A 621 31.85 -7.84 35.78
C GLY A 621 31.02 -7.72 37.05
N ASN A 622 30.00 -6.86 37.08
CA ASN A 622 29.05 -6.82 38.19
C ASN A 622 28.02 -7.94 38.04
N LYS A 623 27.86 -8.76 39.07
CA LYS A 623 26.86 -9.83 39.11
C LYS A 623 25.46 -9.30 39.40
N LEU A 624 24.44 -10.01 38.93
CA LEU A 624 23.05 -9.75 39.31
C LEU A 624 22.91 -9.63 40.84
N ALA A 625 22.05 -8.71 41.28
CA ALA A 625 22.06 -8.16 42.65
C ALA A 625 21.71 -9.14 43.79
N ALA A 626 21.36 -10.38 43.46
CA ALA A 626 20.74 -11.32 44.38
C ALA A 626 21.75 -12.36 44.88
N SER A 627 21.71 -12.64 46.19
CA SER A 627 22.45 -13.77 46.80
C SER A 627 21.89 -15.14 46.37
N ASP A 628 20.69 -15.14 45.81
CA ASP A 628 19.99 -16.27 45.20
C ASP A 628 19.65 -15.94 43.72
N ASP A 629 19.19 -16.92 42.95
CA ASP A 629 18.78 -16.73 41.55
C ASP A 629 17.69 -15.64 41.40
N VAL A 630 17.78 -14.86 40.31
CA VAL A 630 16.80 -13.82 40.00
C VAL A 630 15.59 -14.43 39.33
N ARG A 631 14.41 -14.26 39.94
CA ARG A 631 13.14 -14.77 39.42
C ARG A 631 12.26 -13.63 38.93
N VAL A 632 11.96 -13.64 37.64
CA VAL A 632 11.12 -12.61 37.01
C VAL A 632 9.85 -13.25 36.48
N ALA A 633 8.71 -12.73 36.90
CA ALA A 633 7.41 -13.17 36.41
C ALA A 633 7.16 -12.60 35.01
N PHE A 634 6.57 -13.40 34.13
CA PHE A 634 6.05 -12.95 32.85
C PHE A 634 4.72 -13.65 32.57
N THR A 635 3.88 -13.03 31.76
CA THR A 635 2.62 -13.65 31.33
C THR A 635 2.79 -14.09 29.88
N ALA A 636 2.63 -15.37 29.61
CA ALA A 636 2.43 -15.87 28.27
C ALA A 636 0.93 -15.72 27.98
N ALA A 637 0.57 -14.64 27.29
CA ALA A 637 -0.81 -14.48 26.85
C ALA A 637 -1.18 -15.70 25.99
N THR A 638 -2.41 -16.20 26.15
CA THR A 638 -2.99 -17.02 25.08
C THR A 638 -3.16 -16.09 23.91
N ASP A 639 -2.41 -16.34 22.86
CA ASP A 639 -2.61 -15.64 21.61
C ASP A 639 -4.00 -15.96 21.07
N THR A 640 -4.84 -14.93 21.02
CA THR A 640 -6.18 -14.97 20.43
C THR A 640 -6.24 -14.13 19.16
N VAL A 641 -5.12 -13.54 18.77
CA VAL A 641 -5.01 -12.68 17.60
C VAL A 641 -4.82 -13.60 16.40
N LYS A 642 -5.60 -13.36 15.35
CA LYS A 642 -5.41 -14.10 14.11
C LYS A 642 -4.23 -13.50 13.35
N PRO A 643 -3.39 -14.32 12.71
CA PRO A 643 -2.40 -13.79 11.79
C PRO A 643 -3.12 -13.05 10.66
N THR A 644 -2.64 -11.86 10.34
CA THR A 644 -3.12 -11.03 9.23
C THR A 644 -1.97 -10.76 8.27
N VAL A 645 -2.24 -10.46 7.01
CA VAL A 645 -1.18 -10.04 6.08
C VAL A 645 -0.83 -8.59 6.37
N SER A 646 0.41 -8.35 6.77
CA SER A 646 0.94 -7.03 7.11
C SER A 646 1.52 -6.31 5.89
N ALA A 647 2.04 -7.05 4.91
CA ALA A 647 2.55 -6.50 3.67
C ALA A 647 2.57 -7.52 2.52
N VAL A 648 2.43 -7.02 1.30
CA VAL A 648 2.59 -7.76 0.04
C VAL A 648 3.49 -6.93 -0.85
N ASN A 649 4.66 -7.47 -1.20
CA ASN A 649 5.71 -6.73 -1.89
C ASN A 649 6.22 -7.55 -3.08
N VAL A 650 6.13 -7.01 -4.29
CA VAL A 650 6.77 -7.60 -5.45
C VAL A 650 8.23 -7.18 -5.47
N LEU A 651 9.14 -8.15 -5.34
CA LEU A 651 10.57 -7.90 -5.25
C LEU A 651 11.27 -7.90 -6.60
N ASP A 652 10.72 -8.64 -7.56
CA ASP A 652 11.08 -8.67 -8.98
C ASP A 652 9.96 -9.38 -9.76
N SER A 653 10.09 -9.51 -11.08
CA SER A 653 9.09 -10.20 -11.92
C SER A 653 8.91 -11.69 -11.58
N LYS A 654 9.75 -12.26 -10.72
CA LYS A 654 9.80 -13.67 -10.33
C LYS A 654 9.60 -13.89 -8.84
N THR A 655 9.37 -12.86 -8.03
CA THR A 655 9.40 -12.99 -6.58
C THR A 655 8.37 -12.08 -5.94
N LEU A 656 7.38 -12.68 -5.27
CA LEU A 656 6.42 -11.99 -4.42
C LEU A 656 6.72 -12.33 -2.96
N ARG A 657 6.99 -11.31 -2.15
CA ARG A 657 7.15 -11.43 -0.71
C ARG A 657 5.84 -11.09 -0.02
N VAL A 658 5.39 -11.98 0.86
CA VAL A 658 4.23 -11.74 1.73
C VAL A 658 4.68 -11.82 3.18
N ARG A 659 4.19 -10.85 3.95
CA ARG A 659 4.44 -10.76 5.39
C ARG A 659 3.15 -10.87 6.17
N PHE A 660 3.26 -11.52 7.32
CA PHE A 660 2.18 -11.66 8.27
C PHE A 660 2.41 -10.74 9.47
N SER A 661 1.39 -10.48 10.27
CA SER A 661 1.47 -9.70 11.52
C SER A 661 2.31 -10.39 12.59
N GLU A 662 2.60 -11.67 12.39
CA GLU A 662 3.27 -12.58 13.32
C GLU A 662 3.81 -13.79 12.57
N LYS A 663 4.52 -14.69 13.27
CA LYS A 663 5.05 -15.91 12.65
C LYS A 663 3.92 -16.88 12.35
N VAL A 664 3.97 -17.44 11.15
CA VAL A 664 3.00 -18.41 10.65
C VAL A 664 3.66 -19.75 10.38
N SER A 665 2.87 -20.81 10.54
CA SER A 665 3.32 -22.18 10.39
C SER A 665 3.80 -22.46 8.96
N ASN A 666 5.03 -22.95 8.84
CA ASN A 666 5.66 -23.39 7.61
C ASN A 666 4.79 -24.40 6.84
N THR A 667 4.10 -25.29 7.57
CA THR A 667 3.21 -26.30 7.00
C THR A 667 2.04 -25.68 6.25
N TYR A 668 1.40 -24.67 6.84
CA TYR A 668 0.21 -24.04 6.26
C TYR A 668 0.57 -23.02 5.19
N VAL A 669 1.66 -22.27 5.37
CA VAL A 669 2.12 -21.31 4.36
C VAL A 669 2.59 -21.99 3.09
N ARG A 670 3.35 -23.08 3.18
CA ARG A 670 3.85 -23.77 1.98
C ARG A 670 2.80 -24.61 1.26
N ASN A 671 1.61 -24.78 1.83
CA ASN A 671 0.50 -25.39 1.13
C ASN A 671 -0.04 -24.43 0.06
N THR A 672 0.30 -24.68 -1.20
CA THR A 672 -0.09 -23.83 -2.32
C THR A 672 -1.59 -23.71 -2.52
N ALA A 673 -2.41 -24.64 -1.98
CA ALA A 673 -3.87 -24.53 -2.03
C ALA A 673 -4.42 -23.34 -1.21
N ASN A 674 -3.65 -22.82 -0.26
CA ASN A 674 -4.01 -21.68 0.57
C ASN A 674 -3.78 -20.33 -0.12
N TRP A 675 -3.29 -20.36 -1.36
CA TRP A 675 -2.89 -19.19 -2.14
C TRP A 675 -3.63 -19.16 -3.47
N SER A 676 -4.01 -17.96 -3.91
CA SER A 676 -4.54 -17.73 -5.25
C SER A 676 -4.05 -16.39 -5.76
N ILE A 677 -3.43 -16.38 -6.94
CA ILE A 677 -3.09 -15.16 -7.65
C ILE A 677 -3.83 -15.15 -8.98
N LYS A 678 -4.53 -14.06 -9.28
CA LYS A 678 -5.22 -13.83 -10.56
C LYS A 678 -4.74 -12.53 -11.20
N LYS A 679 -4.74 -12.48 -12.52
CA LYS A 679 -4.55 -11.24 -13.28
C LYS A 679 -5.85 -10.43 -13.29
N SER A 680 -5.76 -9.18 -13.75
CA SER A 680 -6.90 -8.27 -13.92
C SER A 680 -7.97 -8.78 -14.89
N ASP A 681 -7.59 -9.64 -15.85
CA ASP A 681 -8.50 -10.33 -16.77
C ASP A 681 -9.17 -11.59 -16.15
N GLY A 682 -8.88 -11.90 -14.89
CA GLY A 682 -9.40 -13.06 -14.17
C GLY A 682 -8.63 -14.36 -14.37
N SER A 683 -7.63 -14.39 -15.26
CA SER A 683 -6.79 -15.58 -15.47
C SER A 683 -5.96 -15.91 -14.22
N VAL A 684 -5.85 -17.21 -13.90
CA VAL A 684 -5.09 -17.68 -12.74
C VAL A 684 -3.60 -17.72 -13.07
N VAL A 685 -2.78 -17.17 -12.18
CA VAL A 685 -1.31 -17.31 -12.21
C VAL A 685 -0.95 -18.60 -11.49
N VAL A 686 -0.27 -19.51 -12.20
CA VAL A 686 0.22 -20.75 -11.60
C VAL A 686 1.25 -20.42 -10.53
N LEU A 687 1.04 -20.91 -9.31
CA LEU A 687 1.92 -20.63 -8.18
C LEU A 687 3.29 -21.28 -8.36
N GLY A 688 4.33 -20.53 -8.00
CA GLY A 688 5.70 -21.01 -7.96
C GLY A 688 6.05 -21.71 -6.63
N ALA A 689 7.33 -21.70 -6.27
CA ALA A 689 7.80 -22.25 -5.00
C ALA A 689 7.62 -21.25 -3.85
N ILE A 690 7.10 -21.71 -2.71
CA ILE A 690 6.96 -20.91 -1.48
C ILE A 690 8.06 -21.31 -0.51
N ALA A 691 8.89 -20.34 -0.12
CA ALA A 691 10.03 -20.53 0.77
C ALA A 691 10.31 -19.28 1.62
N ARG A 692 11.09 -19.43 2.67
CA ARG A 692 11.62 -18.26 3.38
C ARG A 692 12.70 -17.56 2.55
N PRO A 693 12.89 -16.24 2.73
CA PRO A 693 13.99 -15.51 2.11
C PRO A 693 15.38 -16.10 2.37
N ASP A 694 15.60 -16.66 3.56
CA ASP A 694 16.87 -17.27 4.00
C ASP A 694 16.99 -18.76 3.63
N GLY A 695 15.98 -19.33 2.95
CA GLY A 695 15.94 -20.73 2.55
C GLY A 695 15.69 -21.73 3.68
N ALA A 696 15.50 -21.28 4.93
CA ALA A 696 15.22 -22.17 6.05
C ALA A 696 13.83 -22.83 5.91
N LEU A 697 13.68 -24.04 6.44
CA LEU A 697 12.43 -24.82 6.43
C LEU A 697 11.74 -24.81 7.80
N THR A 698 11.69 -23.64 8.42
CA THR A 698 11.12 -23.43 9.76
C THR A 698 10.12 -22.27 9.75
N ASP A 699 9.32 -22.12 10.80
CA ASP A 699 8.26 -21.11 10.84
C ASP A 699 8.79 -19.67 10.80
N ASN A 700 8.03 -18.76 10.17
CA ASN A 700 8.46 -17.38 9.95
C ASN A 700 7.28 -16.44 9.67
N ASP A 701 7.50 -15.14 9.79
CA ASP A 701 6.52 -14.09 9.44
C ASP A 701 6.63 -13.62 7.99
N THR A 702 7.68 -14.01 7.27
CA THR A 702 8.02 -13.53 5.93
C THR A 702 8.29 -14.69 4.99
N TRP A 703 7.62 -14.68 3.84
CA TRP A 703 7.66 -15.77 2.85
C TRP A 703 7.72 -15.22 1.43
N ASP A 704 8.57 -15.84 0.62
CA ASP A 704 8.75 -15.55 -0.79
C ASP A 704 8.09 -16.63 -1.63
N MET A 705 7.27 -16.20 -2.58
CA MET A 705 6.81 -17.01 -3.70
C MET A 705 7.70 -16.71 -4.89
N THR A 706 8.29 -17.75 -5.48
CA THR A 706 9.31 -17.62 -6.53
C THR A 706 8.94 -18.40 -7.79
N TRP A 707 9.14 -17.79 -8.95
CA TRP A 707 8.89 -18.40 -10.26
C TRP A 707 10.19 -18.59 -11.06
N ALA A 708 10.26 -19.65 -11.87
CA ALA A 708 11.44 -19.88 -12.72
C ALA A 708 11.59 -18.81 -13.83
N ALA A 709 10.47 -18.31 -14.34
CA ALA A 709 10.39 -17.29 -15.39
C ALA A 709 9.68 -16.03 -14.88
N ALA A 710 9.96 -14.89 -15.53
CA ALA A 710 9.29 -13.61 -15.26
C ALA A 710 7.78 -13.79 -15.45
N THR A 711 7.03 -13.68 -14.36
CA THR A 711 5.60 -14.00 -14.29
C THR A 711 4.77 -12.80 -13.84
N LEU A 712 5.31 -11.97 -12.95
CA LEU A 712 4.66 -10.81 -12.35
C LEU A 712 5.04 -9.52 -13.08
N THR A 713 4.76 -9.40 -14.38
CA THR A 713 5.21 -8.27 -15.23
C THR A 713 4.10 -7.29 -15.63
N SER A 714 2.94 -7.34 -14.98
CA SER A 714 1.74 -6.59 -15.40
C SER A 714 1.10 -5.87 -14.21
N THR A 715 0.17 -4.95 -14.46
CA THR A 715 -0.56 -4.27 -13.39
C THR A 715 -1.87 -5.01 -13.04
N GLY A 716 -2.31 -4.88 -11.79
CA GLY A 716 -3.62 -5.36 -11.33
C GLY A 716 -3.72 -6.85 -11.04
N TYR A 717 -2.70 -7.46 -10.43
CA TYR A 717 -2.84 -8.79 -9.85
C TYR A 717 -3.72 -8.76 -8.61
N THR A 718 -4.49 -9.81 -8.36
CA THR A 718 -5.24 -10.02 -7.12
C THR A 718 -4.67 -11.23 -6.39
N LEU A 719 -4.19 -11.02 -5.17
CA LEU A 719 -3.76 -12.07 -4.24
C LEU A 719 -4.91 -12.40 -3.29
N THR A 720 -5.14 -13.69 -3.05
CA THR A 720 -6.03 -14.20 -2.02
C THR A 720 -5.31 -15.23 -1.17
N LEU A 721 -5.41 -15.10 0.16
CA LEU A 721 -4.91 -16.08 1.12
C LEU A 721 -6.03 -16.50 2.08
N GLU A 722 -6.01 -17.76 2.46
CA GLU A 722 -6.89 -18.34 3.48
C GLU A 722 -6.22 -19.54 4.16
N ASN A 723 -6.72 -19.95 5.33
CA ASN A 723 -6.26 -21.13 6.07
C ASN A 723 -4.79 -21.11 6.54
N ILE A 724 -4.12 -19.96 6.55
CA ILE A 724 -2.81 -19.82 7.19
C ILE A 724 -2.99 -19.78 8.70
N GLN A 725 -2.16 -20.52 9.43
CA GLN A 725 -2.16 -20.56 10.89
C GLN A 725 -0.89 -19.94 11.45
N ASP A 726 -1.02 -19.30 12.62
CA ASP A 726 0.13 -18.88 13.42
C ASP A 726 0.85 -20.10 14.05
N ILE A 727 1.83 -19.83 14.91
CA ILE A 727 2.57 -20.86 15.66
C ILE A 727 2.25 -20.88 17.15
N ALA A 728 1.15 -20.24 17.55
CA ALA A 728 0.72 -20.25 18.93
C ALA A 728 0.46 -21.67 19.41
N SER A 729 0.59 -21.89 20.72
CA SER A 729 0.29 -23.19 21.34
C SER A 729 -1.14 -23.69 21.08
N THR A 730 -2.07 -22.77 20.81
CA THR A 730 -3.41 -23.03 20.26
C THR A 730 -3.53 -22.19 18.98
N PRO A 731 -3.29 -22.77 17.79
CA PRO A 731 -3.12 -21.96 16.58
C PRO A 731 -4.39 -21.21 16.17
N ASN A 732 -4.28 -19.92 15.87
CA ASN A 732 -5.36 -19.16 15.24
C ASN A 732 -5.21 -19.24 13.72
N THR A 733 -6.35 -19.36 13.03
CA THR A 733 -6.39 -19.35 11.56
C THR A 733 -6.74 -17.95 11.07
N MET A 734 -5.98 -17.44 10.08
CA MET A 734 -6.22 -16.12 9.49
C MET A 734 -7.63 -16.02 8.91
N ASP A 735 -8.19 -14.81 8.95
CA ASP A 735 -9.33 -14.48 8.11
C ASP A 735 -8.91 -14.39 6.65
N LYS A 736 -9.85 -14.62 5.73
CA LYS A 736 -9.58 -14.53 4.30
C LYS A 736 -9.04 -13.14 3.96
N TYR A 737 -7.85 -13.11 3.39
CA TYR A 737 -7.21 -11.88 2.95
C TYR A 737 -7.29 -11.76 1.44
N THR A 738 -7.55 -10.55 0.94
CA THR A 738 -7.50 -10.23 -0.49
C THR A 738 -6.95 -8.84 -0.70
N CYS A 739 -5.97 -8.72 -1.60
CA CYS A 739 -5.46 -7.42 -2.02
C CYS A 739 -5.13 -7.42 -3.50
N THR A 740 -5.01 -6.22 -4.06
CA THR A 740 -4.46 -6.03 -5.40
C THR A 740 -3.03 -5.53 -5.30
N PHE A 741 -2.18 -5.95 -6.24
CA PHE A 741 -0.80 -5.48 -6.36
C PHE A 741 -0.39 -5.41 -7.82
N ASP A 742 0.56 -4.53 -8.13
CA ASP A 742 1.16 -4.45 -9.45
C ASP A 742 2.44 -5.29 -9.48
N GLY A 743 2.66 -5.96 -10.60
CA GLY A 743 3.89 -6.68 -10.88
C GLY A 743 5.08 -5.73 -11.01
N PHE A 744 6.26 -6.33 -11.08
CA PHE A 744 7.52 -5.62 -11.23
C PHE A 744 8.10 -5.94 -12.60
N ASP A 745 8.38 -4.89 -13.39
CA ASP A 745 8.99 -5.03 -14.69
C ASP A 745 10.50 -4.78 -14.57
N ASP A 746 11.28 -5.86 -14.47
CA ASP A 746 12.75 -5.86 -14.47
C ASP A 746 13.33 -6.40 -15.79
N VAL A 747 12.47 -6.62 -16.78
CA VAL A 747 12.87 -7.17 -18.07
C VAL A 747 13.43 -6.02 -18.90
N LYS A 748 14.71 -6.09 -19.27
CA LYS A 748 15.33 -5.05 -20.09
C LYS A 748 14.72 -5.05 -21.50
N PRO A 749 14.39 -3.87 -22.07
CA PRO A 749 13.85 -3.80 -23.41
C PRO A 749 14.88 -4.22 -24.46
N THR A 750 14.40 -4.70 -25.60
CA THR A 750 15.21 -5.00 -26.79
C THR A 750 14.65 -4.28 -28.00
N ALA A 751 15.53 -3.84 -28.90
CA ALA A 751 15.13 -3.28 -30.18
C ALA A 751 14.90 -4.45 -31.15
N VAL A 752 13.65 -4.73 -31.48
CA VAL A 752 13.24 -5.96 -32.18
C VAL A 752 13.49 -5.86 -33.68
N LYS A 753 13.13 -4.72 -34.30
CA LYS A 753 13.29 -4.47 -35.75
C LYS A 753 13.20 -2.99 -36.09
N ALA A 754 13.71 -2.61 -37.26
CA ALA A 754 13.50 -1.29 -37.87
C ALA A 754 12.93 -1.45 -39.29
N THR A 755 11.91 -0.67 -39.66
CA THR A 755 11.25 -0.74 -40.98
C THR A 755 11.01 0.63 -41.57
N LEU A 756 10.93 0.69 -42.90
CA LEU A 756 10.57 1.91 -43.62
C LEU A 756 9.04 2.06 -43.70
N SER A 757 8.49 3.17 -43.20
CA SER A 757 7.03 3.41 -43.13
C SER A 757 6.35 3.74 -44.47
N ALA A 758 7.11 3.98 -45.55
CA ALA A 758 6.60 4.17 -46.91
C ALA A 758 7.68 3.83 -47.96
N PRO A 759 7.36 3.21 -49.11
CA PRO A 759 8.36 2.84 -50.11
C PRO A 759 9.02 4.09 -50.71
N SER A 760 10.26 4.35 -50.29
CA SER A 760 11.24 5.26 -50.91
C SER A 760 10.72 6.65 -51.31
N ALA A 761 10.91 7.64 -50.44
CA ALA A 761 10.98 9.04 -50.85
C ALA A 761 11.91 9.83 -49.91
N THR A 762 12.55 10.85 -50.45
CA THR A 762 13.37 11.85 -49.74
C THR A 762 12.67 12.31 -48.46
N GLY A 763 13.38 12.30 -47.32
CA GLY A 763 12.79 12.57 -45.99
C GLY A 763 12.02 11.39 -45.38
N GLY A 764 12.48 10.17 -45.66
CA GLY A 764 11.86 8.92 -45.21
C GLY A 764 11.74 8.80 -43.68
N THR A 765 10.73 8.04 -43.24
CA THR A 765 10.47 7.74 -41.82
C THR A 765 10.79 6.28 -41.51
N VAL A 766 11.60 6.06 -40.48
CA VAL A 766 11.94 4.74 -39.95
C VAL A 766 11.14 4.47 -38.69
N ALA A 767 10.45 3.34 -38.63
CA ALA A 767 9.80 2.85 -37.42
C ALA A 767 10.70 1.83 -36.73
N VAL A 768 11.10 2.10 -35.49
CA VAL A 768 11.87 1.19 -34.62
C VAL A 768 10.93 0.56 -33.61
N PHE A 769 10.91 -0.77 -33.54
CA PHE A 769 10.02 -1.55 -32.67
C PHE A 769 10.79 -2.09 -31.48
N TYR A 770 10.21 -1.97 -30.29
CA TYR A 770 10.78 -2.51 -29.05
C TYR A 770 9.96 -3.70 -28.52
N SER A 771 10.57 -4.53 -27.67
CA SER A 771 9.91 -5.70 -27.05
C SER A 771 8.72 -5.32 -26.18
N GLU A 772 8.71 -4.10 -25.67
CA GLU A 772 7.78 -3.62 -24.66
C GLU A 772 7.58 -2.11 -24.74
N LYS A 773 6.78 -1.59 -23.80
CA LYS A 773 6.43 -0.18 -23.74
C LYS A 773 7.62 0.62 -23.23
N MET A 774 7.98 1.67 -23.96
CA MET A 774 9.17 2.47 -23.72
C MET A 774 8.88 3.74 -22.92
N ASP A 775 9.89 4.23 -22.19
CA ASP A 775 9.87 5.57 -21.61
C ASP A 775 9.93 6.60 -22.73
N ALA A 776 8.86 7.37 -22.86
CA ALA A 776 8.65 8.31 -23.96
C ALA A 776 9.80 9.32 -24.09
N THR A 777 10.37 9.79 -22.97
CA THR A 777 11.47 10.75 -22.99
C THR A 777 12.76 10.12 -23.51
N SER A 778 13.12 8.94 -23.02
CA SER A 778 14.33 8.23 -23.44
C SER A 778 14.31 7.91 -24.93
N VAL A 779 13.18 7.45 -25.46
CA VAL A 779 13.09 7.07 -26.88
C VAL A 779 12.83 8.21 -27.83
N THR A 780 12.47 9.40 -27.36
CA THR A 780 12.37 10.62 -28.18
C THR A 780 13.59 11.53 -28.05
N THR A 781 14.58 11.16 -27.23
CA THR A 781 15.85 11.86 -27.12
C THR A 781 16.78 11.52 -28.28
N ALA A 782 17.07 12.48 -29.16
CA ALA A 782 17.87 12.24 -30.37
C ALA A 782 19.30 11.72 -30.09
N ALA A 783 19.91 12.10 -28.96
CA ALA A 783 21.25 11.64 -28.57
C ALA A 783 21.33 10.14 -28.27
N ASN A 784 20.18 9.47 -28.10
CA ASN A 784 20.09 8.03 -27.89
C ASN A 784 20.09 7.24 -29.20
N TYR A 785 20.25 7.91 -30.34
CA TYR A 785 20.23 7.28 -31.65
C TYR A 785 21.39 7.75 -32.52
N ASN A 786 21.93 6.81 -33.29
CA ASN A 786 22.80 7.05 -34.42
C ASN A 786 22.20 6.35 -35.65
N TYR A 787 22.68 6.72 -36.84
CA TYR A 787 22.37 5.97 -38.05
C TYR A 787 23.66 5.56 -38.76
N VAL A 788 23.57 4.51 -39.57
CA VAL A 788 24.67 4.06 -40.42
C VAL A 788 24.41 4.50 -41.85
N GLY A 789 25.32 5.29 -42.40
CA GLY A 789 25.29 5.75 -43.78
C GLY A 789 25.57 4.61 -44.78
N SER A 790 25.39 4.86 -46.08
CA SER A 790 25.72 3.87 -47.11
C SER A 790 27.22 3.65 -47.26
N ASP A 791 28.04 4.52 -46.67
CA ASP A 791 29.49 4.38 -46.51
C ASP A 791 29.91 3.49 -45.31
N GLY A 792 28.95 3.02 -44.51
CA GLY A 792 29.21 2.19 -43.33
C GLY A 792 29.63 2.96 -42.07
N THR A 793 29.66 4.29 -42.12
CA THR A 793 30.06 5.14 -40.98
C THR A 793 28.84 5.42 -40.08
N TYR A 794 29.08 5.49 -38.77
CA TYR A 794 28.08 5.88 -37.78
C TYR A 794 28.01 7.41 -37.67
N TYR A 795 26.80 7.95 -37.75
CA TYR A 795 26.52 9.37 -37.65
C TYR A 795 25.44 9.63 -36.60
N ALA A 796 25.56 10.74 -35.85
CA ALA A 796 24.46 11.26 -35.04
C ALA A 796 23.27 11.62 -35.93
N LEU A 797 22.04 11.53 -35.38
CA LEU A 797 20.86 11.96 -36.11
C LEU A 797 21.00 13.42 -36.60
N PRO A 798 20.66 13.73 -37.87
CA PRO A 798 20.85 15.06 -38.41
C PRO A 798 19.89 16.08 -37.82
N GLU A 799 20.29 17.35 -37.83
CA GLU A 799 19.45 18.46 -37.42
C GLU A 799 18.15 18.50 -38.25
N GLY A 800 17.01 18.73 -37.59
CA GLY A 800 15.68 18.65 -38.19
C GLY A 800 15.04 17.26 -38.21
N THR A 801 15.72 16.24 -37.65
CA THR A 801 15.10 14.93 -37.39
C THR A 801 14.01 15.05 -36.33
N THR A 802 12.86 14.44 -36.58
CA THR A 802 11.76 14.38 -35.59
C THR A 802 11.57 12.95 -35.10
N LEU A 803 11.48 12.80 -33.78
CA LEU A 803 11.19 11.53 -33.12
C LEU A 803 9.80 11.61 -32.50
N SER A 804 9.00 10.56 -32.68
CA SER A 804 7.69 10.43 -32.04
C SER A 804 7.47 8.99 -31.63
N ILE A 805 6.84 8.80 -30.48
CA ILE A 805 6.43 7.48 -30.01
C ILE A 805 4.94 7.30 -30.31
N ASP A 806 4.54 6.09 -30.66
CA ASP A 806 3.15 5.76 -30.94
C ASP A 806 2.32 5.60 -29.66
N SER A 807 1.00 5.42 -29.81
CA SER A 807 0.07 5.28 -28.68
C SER A 807 0.25 3.98 -27.89
N THR A 808 0.80 2.92 -28.51
CA THR A 808 1.16 1.69 -27.78
C THR A 808 2.40 1.87 -26.92
N GLY A 809 3.21 2.89 -27.23
CA GLY A 809 4.49 3.16 -26.60
C GLY A 809 5.58 2.17 -26.98
N LYS A 810 5.39 1.31 -27.98
CA LYS A 810 6.36 0.28 -28.39
C LYS A 810 7.08 0.62 -29.69
N VAL A 811 6.64 1.65 -30.41
CA VAL A 811 7.17 2.01 -31.72
C VAL A 811 7.59 3.47 -31.75
N VAL A 812 8.82 3.71 -32.20
CA VAL A 812 9.39 5.05 -32.36
C VAL A 812 9.54 5.34 -33.84
N SER A 813 8.94 6.42 -34.30
CA SER A 813 9.10 6.94 -35.67
C SER A 813 10.20 7.99 -35.69
N ILE A 814 11.24 7.74 -36.49
CA ILE A 814 12.37 8.64 -36.74
C ILE A 814 12.23 9.17 -38.16
N LYS A 815 11.82 10.43 -38.30
CA LYS A 815 11.62 11.09 -39.59
C LYS A 815 12.83 11.95 -39.92
N PHE A 816 13.52 11.59 -41.01
CA PHE A 816 14.69 12.30 -41.50
C PHE A 816 14.30 13.54 -42.32
N PRO A 817 15.18 14.57 -42.39
CA PRO A 817 14.99 15.71 -43.27
C PRO A 817 14.93 15.30 -44.75
N SER A 818 14.26 16.10 -45.59
CA SER A 818 14.07 15.83 -47.02
C SER A 818 15.37 15.74 -47.84
N SER A 819 16.51 16.15 -47.29
CA SER A 819 17.85 15.99 -47.89
C SER A 819 18.45 14.58 -47.72
N TYR A 820 17.81 13.72 -46.92
CA TYR A 820 18.24 12.34 -46.68
C TYR A 820 17.33 11.35 -47.40
N THR A 821 17.93 10.27 -47.89
CA THR A 821 17.22 9.13 -48.48
C THR A 821 17.41 7.92 -47.58
N VAL A 822 16.31 7.27 -47.21
CA VAL A 822 16.31 6.08 -46.33
C VAL A 822 16.07 4.83 -47.17
N TYR A 823 16.94 3.83 -47.03
CA TYR A 823 16.90 2.60 -47.81
C TYR A 823 16.51 1.40 -46.96
N GLY A 824 15.56 0.60 -47.47
CA GLY A 824 15.22 -0.71 -46.91
C GLY A 824 16.10 -1.84 -47.46
N THR A 825 16.05 -3.03 -46.85
CA THR A 825 16.69 -4.25 -47.33
C THR A 825 16.22 -4.59 -48.75
N GLY A 826 17.15 -4.67 -49.72
CA GLY A 826 16.85 -5.02 -51.12
C GLY A 826 17.02 -3.88 -52.14
N ALA A 827 17.34 -2.66 -51.71
CA ALA A 827 17.72 -1.59 -52.63
C ALA A 827 18.96 -1.99 -53.47
N PRO A 828 18.95 -1.81 -54.82
CA PRO A 828 20.05 -2.22 -55.69
C PRO A 828 21.38 -1.61 -55.24
N ALA A 829 22.41 -2.44 -55.04
CA ALA A 829 23.73 -2.01 -54.59
C ALA A 829 24.48 -1.07 -55.57
N GLY A 830 23.94 -0.84 -56.77
CA GLY A 830 24.68 -0.32 -57.92
C GLY A 830 24.55 1.17 -58.24
N ASP A 831 23.62 1.92 -57.64
CA ASP A 831 23.29 3.28 -58.12
C ASP A 831 23.31 4.37 -57.03
N HIS A 832 24.03 4.12 -55.93
CA HIS A 832 24.00 5.01 -54.77
C HIS A 832 25.38 5.60 -54.47
N VAL A 833 25.47 6.93 -54.52
CA VAL A 833 26.66 7.68 -54.10
C VAL A 833 26.91 7.37 -52.61
N SER A 834 28.04 6.73 -52.31
CA SER A 834 28.54 6.51 -50.94
C SER A 834 28.51 7.83 -50.18
N SER A 835 27.54 8.01 -49.28
CA SER A 835 27.34 9.28 -48.60
C SER A 835 26.58 9.13 -47.28
N LYS A 836 26.84 10.06 -46.36
CA LYS A 836 26.07 10.26 -45.13
C LYS A 836 24.57 10.52 -45.38
N TYR A 837 24.18 10.99 -46.57
CA TYR A 837 22.78 11.30 -46.88
C TYR A 837 21.95 10.06 -47.23
N ALA A 838 22.57 8.88 -47.30
CA ALA A 838 21.94 7.60 -47.60
C ALA A 838 21.88 6.71 -46.35
N VAL A 839 20.73 6.64 -45.67
CA VAL A 839 20.55 5.94 -44.38
C VAL A 839 20.22 4.46 -44.63
N ARG A 840 20.93 3.52 -43.97
CA ARG A 840 20.72 2.06 -44.12
C ARG A 840 20.39 1.32 -42.83
N GLN A 841 20.86 1.80 -41.69
CA GLN A 841 20.64 1.17 -40.39
C GLN A 841 20.39 2.23 -39.33
N ILE A 842 19.68 1.86 -38.26
CA ILE A 842 19.51 2.69 -37.07
C ILE A 842 20.18 1.98 -35.90
N MET A 843 20.95 2.73 -35.13
CA MET A 843 21.52 2.30 -33.87
C MET A 843 20.80 3.03 -32.73
N THR A 844 20.46 2.30 -31.68
CA THR A 844 19.87 2.87 -30.47
C THR A 844 20.72 2.51 -29.25
N SER A 845 20.86 3.45 -28.31
CA SER A 845 21.61 3.29 -27.05
C SER A 845 20.97 4.12 -25.94
N ASN A 846 21.09 3.68 -24.69
CA ASN A 846 20.59 4.39 -23.49
C ASN A 846 19.07 4.67 -23.47
N VAL A 847 18.29 4.00 -24.32
CA VAL A 847 16.82 4.03 -24.22
C VAL A 847 16.35 3.14 -23.07
N LYS A 848 15.22 3.50 -22.49
CA LYS A 848 14.65 2.83 -21.32
C LYS A 848 13.22 2.39 -21.59
N ASP A 849 12.80 1.31 -20.96
CA ASP A 849 11.38 0.97 -20.91
C ASP A 849 10.62 1.96 -20.00
N ALA A 850 9.30 1.83 -19.94
CA ALA A 850 8.46 2.67 -19.08
C ALA A 850 8.74 2.46 -17.57
N ALA A 851 9.35 1.34 -17.17
CA ALA A 851 9.77 1.05 -15.81
C ALA A 851 11.17 1.57 -15.47
N GLY A 852 11.90 2.09 -16.46
CA GLY A 852 13.24 2.66 -16.32
C GLY A 852 14.38 1.68 -16.59
N ASN A 853 14.12 0.43 -16.97
CA ASN A 853 15.20 -0.51 -17.32
C ASN A 853 15.82 -0.08 -18.64
N VAL A 854 17.16 0.01 -18.66
CA VAL A 854 17.92 0.39 -19.85
C VAL A 854 17.99 -0.81 -20.81
N LEU A 855 17.91 -0.52 -22.12
CA LEU A 855 18.07 -1.46 -23.22
C LEU A 855 19.09 -2.57 -22.92
N ASN A 856 18.71 -3.81 -23.17
CA ASN A 856 19.60 -4.95 -23.09
C ASN A 856 20.76 -4.72 -24.07
N THR A 857 21.99 -4.69 -23.56
CA THR A 857 23.22 -4.17 -24.20
C THR A 857 23.29 -2.65 -24.36
N VAL A 858 24.48 -2.07 -24.16
CA VAL A 858 24.74 -0.61 -24.20
C VAL A 858 24.30 0.02 -25.53
N SER A 859 24.29 -0.76 -26.62
CA SER A 859 23.74 -0.36 -27.92
C SER A 859 23.25 -1.55 -28.75
N GLN A 860 22.29 -1.31 -29.66
CA GLN A 860 21.81 -2.26 -30.67
C GLN A 860 21.70 -1.58 -32.04
N THR A 861 22.19 -2.23 -33.09
CA THR A 861 22.13 -1.74 -34.49
C THR A 861 21.19 -2.61 -35.31
N LEU A 862 20.18 -1.98 -35.92
CA LEU A 862 19.12 -2.62 -36.70
C LEU A 862 19.21 -2.24 -38.16
N ALA A 863 19.25 -3.23 -39.05
CA ALA A 863 19.05 -3.01 -40.48
C ALA A 863 17.61 -2.56 -40.73
N ILE A 864 17.43 -1.58 -41.61
CA ILE A 864 16.10 -1.09 -42.00
C ILE A 864 15.53 -2.08 -43.02
N GLY A 865 14.49 -2.81 -42.66
CA GLY A 865 13.77 -3.73 -43.55
C GLY A 865 13.04 -3.01 -44.70
N GLY A 866 12.65 -3.78 -45.73
CA GLY A 866 11.73 -3.33 -46.80
C GLY A 866 10.35 -2.90 -46.28
N ALA A 867 9.43 -2.51 -47.17
CA ALA A 867 8.14 -1.92 -46.82
C ALA A 867 7.41 -2.65 -45.68
N ALA A 868 6.78 -1.86 -44.80
CA ALA A 868 6.00 -2.25 -43.64
C ALA A 868 5.23 -3.59 -43.79
N ARG A 869 5.25 -4.41 -42.73
CA ARG A 869 4.57 -5.72 -42.68
C ARG A 869 3.08 -5.59 -43.00
N SER A 870 2.52 -6.64 -43.60
CA SER A 870 1.09 -6.83 -43.79
C SER A 870 0.40 -7.29 -42.51
N ILE A 871 -0.61 -6.57 -42.02
CA ILE A 871 -1.45 -7.04 -40.89
C ILE A 871 -2.48 -8.03 -41.43
N ALA A 872 -2.57 -9.20 -40.81
CA ALA A 872 -3.42 -10.29 -41.24
C ALA A 872 -4.48 -10.66 -40.18
N ILE A 873 -5.63 -11.13 -40.65
CA ILE A 873 -6.69 -11.71 -39.80
C ILE A 873 -6.26 -13.12 -39.38
N GLN A 874 -6.34 -13.44 -38.09
CA GLN A 874 -6.12 -14.78 -37.58
C GLN A 874 -7.35 -15.66 -37.84
N GLN A 875 -7.31 -16.42 -38.93
CA GLN A 875 -8.46 -17.19 -39.42
C GLN A 875 -9.13 -18.08 -38.34
N SER A 876 -8.36 -18.73 -37.48
CA SER A 876 -8.88 -19.62 -36.41
C SER A 876 -9.70 -18.91 -35.33
N THR A 877 -9.74 -17.58 -35.34
CA THR A 877 -10.41 -16.76 -34.33
C THR A 877 -11.72 -16.14 -34.82
N VAL A 878 -12.07 -16.32 -36.10
CA VAL A 878 -13.28 -15.74 -36.67
C VAL A 878 -14.51 -16.48 -36.15
N VAL A 879 -15.28 -15.79 -35.31
CA VAL A 879 -16.55 -16.24 -34.75
C VAL A 879 -17.66 -15.33 -35.26
N ILE A 880 -18.68 -15.93 -35.84
CA ILE A 880 -19.92 -15.23 -36.24
C ILE A 880 -21.03 -15.74 -35.33
N SER A 881 -21.62 -14.85 -34.54
CA SER A 881 -22.74 -15.14 -33.65
C SER A 881 -23.97 -14.30 -33.99
N GLN A 882 -25.14 -14.78 -33.60
CA GLN A 882 -26.42 -14.11 -33.81
C GLN A 882 -27.09 -13.84 -32.45
N PRO A 883 -26.78 -12.72 -31.78
CA PRO A 883 -27.31 -12.42 -30.44
C PRO A 883 -28.82 -12.20 -30.40
N SER A 884 -29.45 -11.89 -31.54
CA SER A 884 -30.91 -11.78 -31.67
C SER A 884 -31.34 -11.91 -33.13
N THR A 885 -32.65 -11.98 -33.38
CA THR A 885 -33.22 -11.98 -34.74
C THR A 885 -32.89 -10.74 -35.56
N ASP A 886 -32.36 -9.68 -34.95
CA ASP A 886 -32.06 -8.42 -35.63
C ASP A 886 -30.58 -8.05 -35.59
N GLN A 887 -29.72 -8.91 -35.03
CA GLN A 887 -28.30 -8.61 -34.85
C GLN A 887 -27.41 -9.79 -35.21
N ILE A 888 -26.31 -9.49 -35.90
CA ILE A 888 -25.19 -10.42 -36.10
C ILE A 888 -23.92 -9.75 -35.59
N LYS A 889 -23.12 -10.49 -34.84
CA LYS A 889 -21.84 -10.05 -34.29
C LYS A 889 -20.74 -10.92 -34.87
N VAL A 890 -19.67 -10.30 -35.37
CA VAL A 890 -18.50 -11.00 -35.88
C VAL A 890 -17.29 -10.57 -35.08
N VAL A 891 -16.62 -11.52 -34.44
CA VAL A 891 -15.44 -11.29 -33.62
C VAL A 891 -14.27 -12.05 -34.20
N PHE A 892 -13.11 -11.41 -34.30
CA PHE A 892 -11.88 -12.04 -34.74
C PHE A 892 -10.66 -11.29 -34.21
N ASN A 893 -9.51 -11.93 -34.21
CA ASN A 893 -8.24 -11.32 -33.85
C ASN A 893 -7.41 -10.99 -35.09
N LEU A 894 -6.68 -9.89 -35.02
CA LEU A 894 -5.59 -9.56 -35.92
C LEU A 894 -4.28 -10.11 -35.36
N ASP A 895 -3.29 -10.35 -36.23
CA ASP A 895 -1.95 -10.73 -35.82
C ASP A 895 -1.12 -9.55 -35.27
N TYR A 896 -1.67 -8.33 -35.34
CA TYR A 896 -1.14 -7.10 -34.77
C TYR A 896 -2.25 -6.07 -34.44
N GLU A 897 -1.98 -5.15 -33.50
CA GLU A 897 -2.97 -4.16 -33.05
C GLU A 897 -3.04 -2.97 -34.01
N LEU A 898 -4.27 -2.47 -34.26
CA LEU A 898 -4.50 -1.27 -35.08
C LEU A 898 -4.44 0.00 -34.22
N THR A 899 -3.84 1.06 -34.77
CA THR A 899 -3.84 2.41 -34.17
C THR A 899 -4.95 3.28 -34.75
N THR A 900 -5.41 2.98 -35.97
CA THR A 900 -6.61 3.58 -36.58
C THR A 900 -7.50 2.46 -37.12
N PHE A 901 -8.81 2.58 -36.91
CA PHE A 901 -9.77 1.54 -37.27
C PHE A 901 -11.00 2.14 -37.94
N THR A 902 -11.44 1.50 -39.03
CA THR A 902 -12.78 1.71 -39.60
C THR A 902 -13.44 0.38 -39.92
N ALA A 903 -14.70 0.23 -39.51
CA ALA A 903 -15.49 -0.98 -39.80
C ALA A 903 -15.74 -1.17 -41.30
N ALA A 904 -15.67 -0.08 -42.09
CA ALA A 904 -15.84 -0.10 -43.54
C ALA A 904 -14.72 -0.84 -44.27
N ASP A 905 -13.58 -1.11 -43.60
CA ASP A 905 -12.50 -1.90 -44.18
C ASP A 905 -12.83 -3.40 -44.26
N PHE A 906 -13.97 -3.83 -43.71
CA PHE A 906 -14.37 -5.23 -43.64
C PHE A 906 -15.74 -5.45 -44.29
N THR A 907 -15.93 -6.65 -44.83
CA THR A 907 -17.22 -7.17 -45.30
C THR A 907 -17.43 -8.59 -44.84
N VAL A 908 -18.67 -8.97 -44.56
CA VAL A 908 -19.06 -10.35 -44.22
C VAL A 908 -20.17 -10.78 -45.17
N ALA A 909 -19.98 -11.90 -45.86
CA ALA A 909 -20.87 -12.32 -46.96
C ALA A 909 -21.10 -11.21 -48.02
N GLY A 910 -20.12 -10.32 -48.22
CA GLY A 910 -20.22 -9.17 -49.12
C GLY A 910 -20.99 -7.97 -48.57
N ALA A 911 -21.52 -8.05 -47.35
CA ALA A 911 -22.22 -6.95 -46.69
C ALA A 911 -21.28 -6.17 -45.76
N ALA A 912 -21.43 -4.83 -45.72
CA ALA A 912 -20.68 -3.97 -44.81
C ALA A 912 -21.30 -4.00 -43.39
N PRO A 913 -20.48 -4.03 -42.33
CA PRO A 913 -20.94 -3.89 -40.95
C PRO A 913 -21.67 -2.56 -40.71
N SER A 914 -22.66 -2.57 -39.81
CA SER A 914 -23.31 -1.34 -39.33
C SER A 914 -22.38 -0.53 -38.42
N SER A 915 -21.54 -1.22 -37.64
CA SER A 915 -20.52 -0.60 -36.80
C SER A 915 -19.40 -1.60 -36.50
N GLY A 916 -18.33 -1.12 -35.88
CA GLY A 916 -17.28 -1.99 -35.36
C GLY A 916 -16.45 -1.30 -34.29
N SER A 917 -15.66 -2.10 -33.58
CA SER A 917 -14.73 -1.64 -32.55
C SER A 917 -13.51 -2.53 -32.52
N VAL A 918 -12.40 -1.99 -31.99
CA VAL A 918 -11.16 -2.73 -31.77
C VAL A 918 -10.73 -2.59 -30.31
N ALA A 919 -10.36 -3.70 -29.68
CA ALA A 919 -9.80 -3.75 -28.33
C ALA A 919 -8.55 -4.64 -28.35
N GLY A 920 -7.38 -3.99 -28.27
CA GLY A 920 -6.09 -4.64 -28.54
C GLY A 920 -6.05 -5.22 -29.96
N LYS A 921 -5.89 -6.54 -30.07
CA LYS A 921 -5.93 -7.27 -31.34
C LYS A 921 -7.33 -7.71 -31.78
N THR A 922 -8.33 -7.60 -30.90
CA THR A 922 -9.67 -8.12 -31.14
C THR A 922 -10.51 -7.10 -31.87
N VAL A 923 -11.06 -7.48 -33.02
CA VAL A 923 -12.03 -6.69 -33.78
C VAL A 923 -13.42 -7.28 -33.57
N THR A 924 -14.38 -6.40 -33.28
CA THR A 924 -15.81 -6.74 -33.22
C THR A 924 -16.55 -5.94 -34.28
N LEU A 925 -17.24 -6.61 -35.18
CA LEU A 925 -18.13 -6.02 -36.19
C LEU A 925 -19.58 -6.33 -35.83
N ASN A 926 -20.45 -5.33 -35.91
CA ASN A 926 -21.87 -5.49 -35.61
C ASN A 926 -22.72 -5.19 -36.85
N PHE A 927 -23.73 -6.02 -37.08
CA PHE A 927 -24.73 -5.87 -38.11
C PHE A 927 -26.10 -5.72 -37.46
N THR A 928 -26.89 -4.76 -37.93
CA THR A 928 -28.25 -4.47 -37.44
C THR A 928 -29.22 -4.34 -38.61
N THR A 929 -30.52 -4.54 -38.38
CA THR A 929 -31.56 -4.64 -39.44
C THR A 929 -31.82 -3.37 -40.24
N TRP A 930 -31.28 -2.22 -39.83
CA TRP A 930 -31.52 -0.92 -40.47
C TRP A 930 -31.10 -0.84 -41.96
N ASN A 931 -30.30 -1.78 -42.46
CA ASN A 931 -29.77 -1.78 -43.84
C ASN A 931 -30.02 -3.10 -44.63
N GLY A 932 -30.77 -4.07 -44.08
CA GLY A 932 -30.98 -5.37 -44.73
C GLY A 932 -29.78 -6.33 -44.72
N ASN A 933 -28.62 -5.92 -44.19
CA ASN A 933 -27.39 -6.71 -44.21
C ASN A 933 -27.42 -7.92 -43.28
N VAL A 934 -28.23 -7.88 -42.21
CA VAL A 934 -28.46 -9.01 -41.31
C VAL A 934 -29.06 -10.21 -42.06
N ALA A 935 -30.00 -9.97 -42.98
CA ALA A 935 -30.60 -11.03 -43.80
C ALA A 935 -29.58 -11.63 -44.77
N THR A 936 -28.69 -10.81 -45.34
CA THR A 936 -27.61 -11.25 -46.24
C THR A 936 -26.60 -12.14 -45.52
N VAL A 937 -26.10 -11.71 -44.36
CA VAL A 937 -25.13 -12.48 -43.58
C VAL A 937 -25.78 -13.76 -43.02
N ARG A 938 -27.04 -13.67 -42.55
CA ARG A 938 -27.83 -14.84 -42.11
C ARG A 938 -28.06 -15.85 -43.23
N GLY A 939 -28.41 -15.38 -44.42
CA GLY A 939 -28.69 -16.22 -45.58
C GLY A 939 -27.46 -17.01 -46.06
N ALA A 940 -26.27 -16.45 -45.87
CA ALA A 940 -25.01 -17.14 -46.15
C ALA A 940 -24.72 -18.28 -45.15
N GLY A 941 -25.18 -18.17 -43.90
CA GLY A 941 -24.97 -19.17 -42.84
C GLY A 941 -23.50 -19.57 -42.73
N ALA A 942 -23.22 -20.87 -42.55
CA ALA A 942 -21.85 -21.41 -42.48
C ALA A 942 -20.92 -21.05 -43.66
N ASN A 943 -21.45 -20.51 -44.77
CA ASN A 943 -20.68 -20.04 -45.92
C ASN A 943 -20.38 -18.53 -45.88
N ALA A 944 -20.70 -17.80 -44.80
CA ALA A 944 -20.38 -16.38 -44.73
C ALA A 944 -18.86 -16.18 -44.68
N VAL A 945 -18.37 -15.37 -45.61
CA VAL A 945 -16.94 -15.09 -45.78
C VAL A 945 -16.62 -13.70 -45.23
N LEU A 946 -15.65 -13.61 -44.32
CA LEU A 946 -15.05 -12.35 -43.89
C LEU A 946 -13.95 -11.95 -44.89
N LYS A 947 -13.98 -10.70 -45.35
CA LYS A 947 -12.97 -10.10 -46.23
C LYS A 947 -12.64 -8.68 -45.82
N THR A 948 -11.43 -8.25 -46.15
CA THR A 948 -11.05 -6.84 -46.19
C THR A 948 -11.44 -6.21 -47.53
N VAL A 949 -11.72 -4.91 -47.58
CA VAL A 949 -11.96 -4.18 -48.85
C VAL A 949 -10.65 -3.91 -49.61
N VAL A 950 -10.77 -3.53 -50.89
CA VAL A 950 -9.62 -3.09 -51.68
C VAL A 950 -9.11 -1.75 -51.13
N ALA A 951 -7.80 -1.68 -50.82
CA ALA A 951 -7.13 -0.53 -50.22
C ALA A 951 -7.74 -0.07 -48.88
N PRO A 952 -7.68 -0.92 -47.83
CA PRO A 952 -8.17 -0.56 -46.51
C PRO A 952 -7.35 0.61 -45.93
N VAL A 953 -8.00 1.45 -45.12
CA VAL A 953 -7.38 2.66 -44.54
C VAL A 953 -6.98 2.49 -43.07
N SER A 954 -7.37 1.39 -42.43
CA SER A 954 -6.93 1.02 -41.08
C SER A 954 -5.43 0.73 -41.07
N THR A 955 -4.73 1.38 -40.15
CA THR A 955 -3.28 1.26 -40.00
C THR A 955 -2.90 0.89 -38.56
N ALA A 956 -1.74 0.28 -38.42
CA ALA A 956 -1.06 0.10 -37.14
C ALA A 956 0.10 1.08 -36.96
N ALA A 957 0.74 0.98 -35.80
CA ALA A 957 1.94 1.72 -35.47
C ALA A 957 3.03 1.58 -36.54
N GLY A 958 3.72 2.67 -36.86
CA GLY A 958 4.79 2.68 -37.87
C GLY A 958 4.32 2.65 -39.33
N GLY A 959 3.02 2.85 -39.60
CA GLY A 959 2.47 2.90 -40.95
C GLY A 959 2.22 1.52 -41.58
N GLU A 960 2.22 0.45 -40.78
CA GLU A 960 1.82 -0.89 -41.24
C GLU A 960 0.33 -0.88 -41.64
N MET A 961 0.00 -1.39 -42.83
CA MET A 961 -1.37 -1.38 -43.35
C MET A 961 -2.02 -2.75 -43.20
N LEU A 962 -3.34 -2.74 -42.97
CA LEU A 962 -4.17 -3.92 -43.17
C LEU A 962 -4.05 -4.36 -44.64
N VAL A 963 -3.90 -5.66 -44.90
CA VAL A 963 -3.73 -6.17 -46.27
C VAL A 963 -4.95 -6.93 -46.74
N ASP A 964 -5.15 -6.92 -48.06
CA ASP A 964 -6.19 -7.67 -48.74
C ASP A 964 -6.03 -9.17 -48.45
N THR A 965 -6.87 -9.69 -47.55
CA THR A 965 -6.90 -11.10 -47.18
C THR A 965 -7.88 -11.86 -48.09
N SER A 966 -7.40 -12.94 -48.70
CA SER A 966 -8.24 -13.85 -49.49
C SER A 966 -9.40 -14.37 -48.64
N ALA A 967 -10.58 -14.59 -49.24
CA ALA A 967 -11.81 -15.11 -48.63
C ALA A 967 -11.58 -16.02 -47.40
N LEU A 968 -11.85 -15.53 -46.18
CA LEU A 968 -11.71 -16.31 -44.95
C LEU A 968 -13.07 -16.85 -44.49
N THR A 969 -13.21 -18.17 -44.40
CA THR A 969 -14.38 -18.86 -43.84
C THR A 969 -14.20 -19.04 -42.33
N GLY A 970 -15.16 -18.56 -41.53
CA GLY A 970 -15.17 -18.70 -40.07
C GLY A 970 -16.02 -19.88 -39.59
N ALA A 971 -15.85 -20.30 -38.33
CA ALA A 971 -16.73 -21.27 -37.70
C ALA A 971 -18.05 -20.57 -37.34
N PHE A 972 -19.16 -21.03 -37.92
CA PHE A 972 -20.49 -20.57 -37.52
C PHE A 972 -20.88 -21.24 -36.22
N VAL A 973 -20.97 -20.46 -35.15
CA VAL A 973 -21.46 -20.92 -33.85
C VAL A 973 -22.81 -20.23 -33.65
N TYR A 974 -23.88 -21.02 -33.63
CA TYR A 974 -25.16 -20.52 -33.12
C TYR A 974 -24.94 -20.26 -31.63
N ASP A 975 -25.20 -19.03 -31.20
CA ASP A 975 -25.16 -18.67 -29.79
C ASP A 975 -26.29 -19.45 -29.10
N ASP A 976 -25.91 -20.42 -28.28
CA ASP A 976 -26.83 -21.21 -27.46
C ASP A 976 -27.41 -20.24 -26.42
N GLN A 977 -28.73 -20.11 -26.36
CA GLN A 977 -29.41 -19.20 -25.43
C GLN A 977 -28.97 -19.54 -23.99
N ALA A 978 -28.76 -18.52 -23.15
CA ALA A 978 -28.48 -18.78 -21.74
C ALA A 978 -29.67 -19.55 -21.09
N PRO A 979 -29.43 -20.49 -20.17
CA PRO A 979 -30.52 -21.19 -19.48
C PRO A 979 -31.52 -20.21 -18.85
N PRO A 980 -32.84 -20.49 -18.88
CA PRO A 980 -33.82 -19.63 -18.24
C PRO A 980 -33.50 -19.42 -16.76
N VAL A 981 -33.54 -18.18 -16.29
CA VAL A 981 -33.32 -17.84 -14.88
C VAL A 981 -34.61 -17.26 -14.29
N LEU A 982 -35.02 -17.72 -13.10
CA LEU A 982 -36.18 -17.18 -12.39
C LEU A 982 -35.87 -15.77 -11.87
N LEU A 983 -36.59 -14.77 -12.38
CA LEU A 983 -36.41 -13.35 -12.06
C LEU A 983 -37.32 -12.89 -10.93
N GLY A 984 -38.58 -13.35 -10.91
CA GLY A 984 -39.57 -12.86 -9.94
C GLY A 984 -40.81 -13.75 -9.80
N VAL A 985 -41.54 -13.54 -8.69
CA VAL A 985 -42.77 -14.25 -8.35
C VAL A 985 -43.86 -13.26 -7.96
N THR A 986 -45.01 -13.32 -8.63
CA THR A 986 -46.22 -12.54 -8.28
C THR A 986 -47.43 -13.48 -8.15
N ALA A 987 -48.53 -13.02 -7.54
CA ALA A 987 -49.72 -13.85 -7.32
C ALA A 987 -51.03 -13.08 -7.53
N SER A 988 -52.09 -13.79 -7.91
CA SER A 988 -53.48 -13.32 -7.98
C SER A 988 -54.41 -14.30 -7.25
N ALA A 989 -55.72 -14.05 -7.27
CA ALA A 989 -56.72 -14.76 -6.45
C ALA A 989 -56.59 -16.30 -6.39
N THR A 990 -56.14 -16.97 -7.46
CA THR A 990 -55.88 -18.43 -7.45
C THR A 990 -54.65 -18.83 -8.29
N GLN A 991 -53.80 -17.87 -8.67
CA GLN A 991 -52.68 -18.11 -9.59
C GLN A 991 -51.38 -17.49 -9.08
N VAL A 992 -50.26 -18.13 -9.39
CA VAL A 992 -48.91 -17.65 -9.10
C VAL A 992 -48.13 -17.57 -10.40
N PHE A 993 -47.53 -16.41 -10.68
CA PHE A 993 -46.79 -16.11 -11.90
C PHE A 993 -45.30 -16.13 -11.62
N LEU A 994 -44.58 -17.00 -12.30
CA LEU A 994 -43.13 -17.14 -12.26
C LEU A 994 -42.55 -16.52 -13.52
N GLN A 995 -41.80 -15.43 -13.38
CA GLN A 995 -41.19 -14.73 -14.52
C GLN A 995 -39.75 -15.20 -14.74
N PHE A 996 -39.44 -15.63 -15.95
CA PHE A 996 -38.11 -16.07 -16.36
C PHE A 996 -37.42 -15.05 -17.27
N SER A 997 -36.10 -15.16 -17.37
CA SER A 997 -35.26 -14.33 -18.24
C SER A 997 -35.54 -14.54 -19.73
N GLU A 998 -36.01 -15.72 -20.11
CA GLU A 998 -36.25 -16.13 -21.50
C GLU A 998 -37.63 -16.78 -21.67
N PRO A 999 -38.19 -16.85 -22.91
CA PRO A 999 -39.41 -17.60 -23.20
C PRO A 999 -39.30 -19.08 -22.83
N ILE A 1000 -40.37 -19.65 -22.25
CA ILE A 1000 -40.40 -21.05 -21.79
C ILE A 1000 -41.10 -21.94 -22.82
N ASP A 1001 -40.67 -23.19 -22.93
CA ASP A 1001 -41.28 -24.18 -23.82
C ASP A 1001 -42.73 -24.46 -23.41
N ASP A 1002 -43.66 -24.00 -24.24
CA ASP A 1002 -45.10 -24.13 -24.04
C ASP A 1002 -45.65 -25.50 -24.49
N THR A 1003 -44.85 -26.31 -25.19
CA THR A 1003 -45.28 -27.62 -25.71
C THR A 1003 -45.39 -28.71 -24.64
N ILE A 1004 -44.69 -28.55 -23.51
CA ILE A 1004 -44.72 -29.49 -22.38
C ILE A 1004 -45.24 -28.85 -21.08
N THR A 1005 -45.99 -27.76 -21.21
CA THR A 1005 -46.58 -26.96 -20.12
C THR A 1005 -47.19 -27.79 -18.97
N GLY A 1006 -47.84 -28.92 -19.28
CA GLY A 1006 -48.45 -29.81 -18.28
C GLY A 1006 -47.46 -30.62 -17.44
N MET A 1007 -46.17 -30.64 -17.80
CA MET A 1007 -45.10 -31.30 -17.04
C MET A 1007 -44.58 -30.42 -15.90
N TYR A 1008 -44.84 -29.11 -15.92
CA TYR A 1008 -44.27 -28.15 -14.95
C TYR A 1008 -45.03 -28.05 -13.62
N THR A 1009 -46.03 -28.91 -13.41
CA THR A 1009 -46.91 -28.82 -12.24
C THR A 1009 -46.25 -29.22 -10.93
N ASP A 1010 -45.16 -29.99 -10.97
CA ASP A 1010 -44.43 -30.43 -9.76
C ASP A 1010 -43.01 -29.88 -9.64
N ASP A 1011 -42.58 -29.02 -10.57
CA ASP A 1011 -41.31 -28.27 -10.55
C ASP A 1011 -41.22 -27.31 -9.35
N PHE A 1012 -42.36 -26.85 -8.84
CA PHE A 1012 -42.42 -25.90 -7.72
C PHE A 1012 -43.41 -26.32 -6.64
N THR A 1013 -43.06 -26.03 -5.39
CA THR A 1013 -43.99 -26.09 -4.25
C THR A 1013 -44.42 -24.69 -3.87
N VAL A 1014 -45.73 -24.46 -3.86
CA VAL A 1014 -46.33 -23.19 -3.45
C VAL A 1014 -46.87 -23.32 -2.03
N THR A 1015 -46.56 -22.35 -1.17
CA THR A 1015 -47.13 -22.22 0.16
C THR A 1015 -47.85 -20.88 0.30
N THR A 1016 -48.98 -20.89 1.00
CA THR A 1016 -49.74 -19.69 1.36
C THR A 1016 -49.91 -19.67 2.86
N ASP A 1017 -49.42 -18.62 3.52
CA ASP A 1017 -49.43 -18.47 4.98
C ASP A 1017 -48.84 -19.70 5.71
N GLY A 1018 -47.84 -20.33 5.08
CA GLY A 1018 -47.13 -21.51 5.59
C GLY A 1018 -47.78 -22.86 5.25
N ALA A 1019 -49.00 -22.89 4.69
CA ALA A 1019 -49.64 -24.13 4.26
C ALA A 1019 -49.30 -24.47 2.80
N ILE A 1020 -48.91 -25.71 2.51
CA ILE A 1020 -48.64 -26.19 1.15
C ILE A 1020 -49.95 -26.24 0.36
N ARG A 1021 -49.92 -25.72 -0.86
CA ARG A 1021 -51.03 -25.73 -1.81
C ARG A 1021 -50.76 -26.73 -2.94
N THR A 1022 -51.82 -27.36 -3.42
CA THR A 1022 -51.79 -28.25 -4.57
C THR A 1022 -51.78 -27.41 -5.84
N VAL A 1023 -50.80 -27.62 -6.72
CA VAL A 1023 -50.79 -27.04 -8.07
C VAL A 1023 -51.67 -27.90 -8.97
N SER A 1024 -52.84 -27.40 -9.37
CA SER A 1024 -53.81 -28.14 -10.19
C SER A 1024 -53.52 -28.04 -11.69
N ALA A 1025 -52.79 -27.00 -12.11
CA ALA A 1025 -52.36 -26.79 -13.50
C ALA A 1025 -51.17 -25.83 -13.56
N ALA A 1026 -50.33 -26.00 -14.57
CA ALA A 1026 -49.33 -25.02 -15.00
C ALA A 1026 -49.67 -24.58 -16.42
N ASN A 1027 -49.52 -23.29 -16.72
CA ASN A 1027 -49.66 -22.71 -18.06
C ASN A 1027 -48.40 -21.91 -18.41
N VAL A 1028 -48.01 -21.89 -19.68
CA VAL A 1028 -46.89 -21.06 -20.16
C VAL A 1028 -47.42 -19.94 -21.04
N SER A 1029 -46.90 -18.73 -20.83
CA SER A 1029 -47.19 -17.58 -21.67
C SER A 1029 -45.93 -16.74 -21.84
N GLY A 1030 -45.24 -16.91 -22.97
CA GLY A 1030 -43.96 -16.24 -23.23
C GLY A 1030 -42.92 -16.67 -22.19
N ASN A 1031 -42.40 -15.72 -21.42
CA ASN A 1031 -41.43 -15.96 -20.34
C ASN A 1031 -42.07 -16.19 -18.96
N PHE A 1032 -43.38 -16.46 -18.90
CA PHE A 1032 -44.08 -16.76 -17.65
C PHE A 1032 -44.50 -18.22 -17.56
N VAL A 1033 -44.29 -18.82 -16.39
CA VAL A 1033 -44.97 -20.05 -15.95
C VAL A 1033 -46.03 -19.65 -14.92
N VAL A 1034 -47.28 -19.97 -15.20
CA VAL A 1034 -48.44 -19.61 -14.39
C VAL A 1034 -48.99 -20.85 -13.71
N LEU A 1035 -48.80 -20.94 -12.40
CA LEU A 1035 -49.28 -22.05 -11.58
C LEU A 1035 -50.67 -21.73 -11.04
N THR A 1036 -51.65 -22.59 -11.28
CA THR A 1036 -52.98 -22.52 -10.68
C THR A 1036 -53.00 -23.42 -9.45
N ILE A 1037 -53.38 -22.87 -8.30
CA ILE A 1037 -53.35 -23.58 -7.02
C ILE A 1037 -54.74 -23.76 -6.40
N ASP A 1038 -54.86 -24.70 -5.46
CA ASP A 1038 -56.07 -24.89 -4.66
C ASP A 1038 -56.22 -23.85 -3.53
N GLY A 1039 -57.46 -23.43 -3.30
CA GLY A 1039 -57.77 -22.38 -2.32
C GLY A 1039 -57.42 -20.96 -2.80
N GLY A 1040 -58.20 -19.98 -2.34
CA GLY A 1040 -57.97 -18.58 -2.70
C GLY A 1040 -56.77 -17.97 -1.99
N ILE A 1041 -56.03 -17.11 -2.69
CA ILE A 1041 -54.96 -16.27 -2.15
C ILE A 1041 -55.60 -14.95 -1.71
N GLY A 1042 -55.58 -14.66 -0.41
CA GLY A 1042 -56.07 -13.39 0.13
C GLY A 1042 -55.12 -12.24 -0.22
N ALA A 1043 -55.64 -11.00 -0.27
CA ALA A 1043 -54.85 -9.81 -0.60
C ALA A 1043 -53.67 -9.52 0.36
N THR A 1044 -53.61 -10.19 1.51
CA THR A 1044 -52.53 -10.07 2.52
C THR A 1044 -51.81 -11.40 2.78
N SER A 1045 -52.12 -12.45 2.01
CA SER A 1045 -51.52 -13.77 2.20
C SER A 1045 -50.04 -13.77 1.82
N ASN A 1046 -49.20 -14.36 2.65
CA ASN A 1046 -47.79 -14.56 2.36
C ASN A 1046 -47.62 -15.79 1.47
N VAL A 1047 -47.29 -15.56 0.20
CA VAL A 1047 -47.08 -16.63 -0.79
C VAL A 1047 -45.58 -16.86 -0.97
N VAL A 1048 -45.12 -18.09 -0.79
CA VAL A 1048 -43.71 -18.48 -1.01
C VAL A 1048 -43.65 -19.66 -1.97
N VAL A 1049 -42.80 -19.55 -2.99
CA VAL A 1049 -42.57 -20.59 -4.01
C VAL A 1049 -41.16 -21.16 -3.87
N LYS A 1050 -41.05 -22.48 -3.88
CA LYS A 1050 -39.77 -23.21 -3.79
C LYS A 1050 -39.58 -24.11 -4.98
N ALA A 1051 -38.41 -24.04 -5.63
CA ALA A 1051 -38.03 -24.95 -6.69
C ALA A 1051 -37.73 -26.35 -6.14
N GLN A 1052 -38.24 -27.38 -6.80
CA GLN A 1052 -38.00 -28.78 -6.49
C GLN A 1052 -36.87 -29.31 -7.40
N ASP A 1053 -35.62 -29.08 -7.02
CA ASP A 1053 -34.41 -29.35 -7.82
C ASP A 1053 -34.38 -30.76 -8.47
N SER A 1054 -34.89 -31.79 -7.78
CA SER A 1054 -34.97 -33.16 -8.32
C SER A 1054 -36.05 -33.40 -9.38
N LYS A 1055 -36.88 -32.39 -9.65
CA LYS A 1055 -38.09 -32.46 -10.50
C LYS A 1055 -38.15 -31.34 -11.56
N ILE A 1056 -37.12 -30.50 -11.67
CA ILE A 1056 -37.14 -29.37 -12.60
C ILE A 1056 -37.08 -29.84 -14.06
N ASP A 1057 -38.13 -29.51 -14.80
CA ASP A 1057 -38.25 -29.72 -16.24
C ASP A 1057 -38.44 -28.41 -17.03
N ILE A 1058 -38.59 -27.25 -16.36
CA ILE A 1058 -38.58 -25.92 -17.00
C ILE A 1058 -37.38 -25.79 -17.96
N ARG A 1059 -37.66 -25.44 -19.20
CA ARG A 1059 -36.68 -25.23 -20.26
C ARG A 1059 -37.08 -24.11 -21.20
N ASP A 1060 -36.09 -23.54 -21.86
CA ASP A 1060 -36.27 -22.52 -22.89
C ASP A 1060 -37.17 -23.00 -24.05
N LYS A 1061 -37.84 -22.06 -24.72
CA LYS A 1061 -38.63 -22.38 -25.90
C LYS A 1061 -37.71 -22.72 -27.07
N LYS A 1062 -37.81 -23.95 -27.61
CA LYS A 1062 -37.04 -24.35 -28.80
C LYS A 1062 -37.43 -23.50 -30.02
N GLU A 1063 -36.45 -22.88 -30.65
CA GLU A 1063 -36.65 -22.31 -31.98
C GLU A 1063 -36.83 -23.45 -33.00
N ALA A 1064 -37.84 -23.33 -33.86
CA ALA A 1064 -38.09 -24.27 -34.93
C ALA A 1064 -37.01 -24.15 -36.02
N THR A 1065 -35.83 -24.73 -35.79
CA THR A 1065 -34.81 -24.92 -36.83
C THR A 1065 -35.09 -26.20 -37.58
N SER A 1066 -35.96 -26.16 -38.60
CA SER A 1066 -35.88 -27.16 -39.68
C SER A 1066 -35.15 -26.56 -40.89
N ARG A 1067 -33.84 -26.76 -40.94
CA ARG A 1067 -33.24 -27.34 -42.14
C ARG A 1067 -33.00 -28.80 -41.81
N ASP A 1068 -33.74 -29.67 -42.49
CA ASP A 1068 -33.73 -31.13 -42.43
C ASP A 1068 -34.79 -31.77 -41.52
N ALA A 1069 -35.82 -32.33 -42.17
CA ALA A 1069 -36.92 -33.06 -41.56
C ALA A 1069 -36.63 -34.57 -41.43
N SER A 1070 -35.37 -35.01 -41.53
CA SER A 1070 -35.02 -36.43 -41.58
C SER A 1070 -33.99 -36.93 -40.55
N ALA A 1071 -33.52 -36.09 -39.61
CA ALA A 1071 -32.66 -36.53 -38.51
C ALA A 1071 -33.48 -36.81 -37.22
N PRO A 1072 -33.21 -37.90 -36.47
CA PRO A 1072 -33.85 -38.13 -35.18
C PRO A 1072 -33.44 -37.04 -34.19
N GLN A 1073 -34.42 -36.28 -33.68
CA GLN A 1073 -34.20 -35.22 -32.70
C GLN A 1073 -33.62 -35.81 -31.41
N SER A 1074 -32.43 -35.34 -31.01
CA SER A 1074 -31.80 -35.75 -29.76
C SER A 1074 -32.27 -34.86 -28.60
N LYS A 1075 -32.26 -35.42 -27.39
CA LYS A 1075 -32.75 -34.83 -26.14
C LYS A 1075 -31.90 -33.65 -25.60
N GLY A 1076 -30.96 -33.11 -26.39
CA GLY A 1076 -29.89 -32.21 -25.95
C GLY A 1076 -29.98 -30.74 -26.36
N ASP A 1077 -31.05 -30.29 -27.04
CA ASP A 1077 -31.12 -28.95 -27.64
C ASP A 1077 -31.90 -27.91 -26.79
N TYR A 1078 -32.01 -28.11 -25.48
CA TYR A 1078 -32.76 -27.22 -24.59
C TYR A 1078 -31.92 -26.88 -23.37
N ASN A 1079 -31.82 -25.59 -23.03
CA ASN A 1079 -31.20 -25.16 -21.80
C ASN A 1079 -32.24 -25.23 -20.67
N LYS A 1080 -32.00 -26.16 -19.73
CA LYS A 1080 -32.87 -26.34 -18.56
C LYS A 1080 -32.61 -25.26 -17.52
N TYR A 1081 -33.67 -24.75 -16.91
CA TYR A 1081 -33.57 -23.93 -15.70
C TYR A 1081 -32.85 -24.73 -14.60
N VAL A 1082 -31.83 -24.12 -14.01
CA VAL A 1082 -31.12 -24.66 -12.84
C VAL A 1082 -31.39 -23.71 -11.66
N PRO A 1083 -32.15 -24.13 -10.63
CA PRO A 1083 -32.49 -23.27 -9.51
C PRO A 1083 -31.26 -22.93 -8.68
N ASN A 1084 -31.13 -21.67 -8.27
CA ASN A 1084 -30.08 -21.27 -7.34
C ASN A 1084 -30.48 -21.56 -5.87
N SER A 1085 -29.57 -21.33 -4.92
CA SER A 1085 -29.82 -21.58 -3.50
C SER A 1085 -31.01 -20.77 -2.93
N GLY A 1086 -31.30 -19.59 -3.49
CA GLY A 1086 -32.48 -18.78 -3.16
C GLY A 1086 -33.78 -19.39 -3.67
N ASP A 1087 -33.78 -19.97 -4.86
CA ASP A 1087 -34.94 -20.63 -5.46
C ASP A 1087 -35.31 -21.92 -4.71
N ILE A 1088 -34.30 -22.66 -4.24
CA ILE A 1088 -34.46 -23.89 -3.45
C ILE A 1088 -34.94 -23.57 -2.02
N SER A 1089 -34.39 -22.51 -1.39
CA SER A 1089 -34.79 -22.11 -0.04
C SER A 1089 -36.17 -21.43 0.01
N GLY A 1090 -36.55 -20.75 -1.08
CA GLY A 1090 -37.88 -20.23 -1.37
C GLY A 1090 -37.92 -18.73 -1.60
N ARG A 1091 -38.63 -18.30 -2.65
CA ARG A 1091 -38.90 -16.88 -2.96
C ARG A 1091 -40.27 -16.46 -2.48
N ALA A 1092 -40.33 -15.38 -1.71
CA ALA A 1092 -41.58 -14.73 -1.35
C ALA A 1092 -42.13 -13.90 -2.51
N CYS A 1093 -43.45 -13.88 -2.65
CA CYS A 1093 -44.17 -13.04 -3.60
C CYS A 1093 -44.01 -11.56 -3.22
N ASP A 1094 -43.80 -10.70 -4.21
CA ASP A 1094 -43.85 -9.25 -4.03
C ASP A 1094 -45.32 -8.79 -4.03
N PRO A 1095 -45.87 -8.24 -2.93
CA PRO A 1095 -47.28 -7.86 -2.84
C PRO A 1095 -47.63 -6.58 -3.63
N ASP A 1096 -46.65 -5.77 -4.02
CA ASP A 1096 -46.87 -4.49 -4.74
C ASP A 1096 -46.63 -4.60 -6.26
N GLY A 1097 -46.17 -5.76 -6.74
CA GLY A 1097 -45.92 -6.02 -8.15
C GLY A 1097 -47.20 -6.33 -8.94
N ALA A 1098 -47.77 -5.34 -9.61
CA ALA A 1098 -48.87 -5.60 -10.55
C ALA A 1098 -48.39 -6.54 -11.69
N PRO A 1099 -49.13 -7.63 -12.02
CA PRO A 1099 -48.79 -8.45 -13.18
C PRO A 1099 -49.02 -7.61 -14.44
N VAL A 1100 -47.94 -7.32 -15.18
CA VAL A 1100 -48.03 -6.60 -16.46
C VAL A 1100 -48.61 -7.54 -17.51
N TYR A 1101 -49.94 -7.64 -17.56
CA TYR A 1101 -50.68 -8.27 -18.64
C TYR A 1101 -50.95 -7.24 -19.74
N THR A 1102 -50.21 -7.32 -20.85
CA THR A 1102 -50.71 -6.84 -22.14
C THR A 1102 -50.29 -7.78 -23.27
N TYR A 1103 -51.20 -8.67 -23.66
CA TYR A 1103 -51.54 -8.86 -25.08
C TYR A 1103 -52.96 -9.46 -25.17
N ALA A 1104 -53.84 -8.76 -25.90
CA ALA A 1104 -55.08 -9.32 -26.45
C ALA A 1104 -54.78 -9.67 -27.93
N PRO A 1105 -55.56 -10.59 -28.52
CA PRO A 1105 -55.12 -11.73 -29.36
C PRO A 1105 -54.24 -11.41 -30.56
#